data_AF-A0A818M118-F1
#
_entry.id   AF-A0A818M118-F1
#
_cell.length_a   1.000
_cell.length_b   1.000
_cell.length_c   1.000
_cell.angle_alpha   90.00
_cell.angle_beta   90.00
_cell.angle_gamma   90.00
#
_symmetry.space_group_name_H-M   'P 1'
#
loop_
_entity.id
_entity.type
_entity.pdbx_description
1 polymer ?
#
loop_
_entity_poly.entity_id
_entity_poly.type
_entity_poly.pdbx_seq_one_letter_code
_entity_poly.pdbx_strand_id
1 'polypeptide(L)'
;MIIDDHLDMNTTIPFISKIRIKPNALTPLPMIMTHMNFESIDPNLLEKHPEILDHPYFDEITAFEPDEILLKKIEPQYPKSIEETKYLFVDTVEKLKIMMDHIEMQLELAVDLEHHSYRSYQGFTCLMQISSRTEDFLIDTLTLRDELSILNNVFTNPKVLKVFHGADWDIEWLQKDFGIYIVNMFDTYRAAKELNLPTLSLAYLLKTYCNIDASKQFQLADWRIRPLPKEYCRYAREDTHYLLYIYDRLRNQLLDLNENNSQLLRLVYTKQKIICQKTDSNGNTILHMLVIRNSHDIYTKFKSYWIEQQTFNKNRIVENSTLVKQPVNLWNRLNNDNLTPLTLAADIGRSETLSWLLDERKKIQWSFGNVSCLLHPLDQLDVDIQEQNKKHSLCVLEIMIKNNDSKLVNPIIISLIDKKWSYFAYRILIRRFFFTFIYLLIFLATTILEQTRTEMMIDINNKTRTTYNKDSNMPCRIAYIIGYIIVISGALFKGACEIKDIYDLGWENYVHSTGPVFLEHLLSCLFSLCILIVQFLRLFKIPYENVIHAFACFLGWLYMFFFIMPFEFTGPLVIMIYKILFNDVLRFCIIYLIFLAGFSQSYFVLFNRNGLQGYLLSIKQCFLGLIEDFNLEYFIEEQHLWIGTLLFVLYVVIITILLLNLLIAMMDDTYTDVKRSATQLWHLERARIVLDIESEISISKRQSSINKYWVDIRGERYLQVEQVDDDVCLYRRNNN
;
A
#
# COMPACT_ATOMS: atom_id res chain seq x y z
N MET A 1 32.97 -6.44 32.68
CA MET A 1 32.24 -5.22 33.03
C MET A 1 30.97 -5.28 32.21
N ILE A 2 29.89 -5.74 32.82
CA ILE A 2 28.57 -5.83 32.19
C ILE A 2 28.11 -4.38 32.10
N ILE A 3 28.01 -3.85 30.89
CA ILE A 3 27.52 -2.49 30.64
C ILE A 3 26.06 -2.52 31.11
N ASP A 4 25.77 -1.77 32.18
CA ASP A 4 24.42 -1.66 32.75
C ASP A 4 23.42 -1.29 31.65
N ASP A 5 22.26 -1.94 31.71
CA ASP A 5 21.13 -1.96 30.76
C ASP A 5 20.41 -0.60 30.56
N HIS A 6 21.14 0.51 30.50
CA HIS A 6 20.61 1.87 30.25
C HIS A 6 20.67 2.29 28.78
N LEU A 7 20.93 1.37 27.85
CA LEU A 7 20.68 1.64 26.43
C LEU A 7 19.16 1.64 26.23
N ASP A 8 18.59 2.82 25.97
CA ASP A 8 17.18 3.04 25.60
C ASP A 8 16.76 2.14 24.43
N MET A 9 16.41 0.88 24.75
CA MET A 9 16.12 -0.16 23.77
C MET A 9 14.62 -0.37 23.54
N ASN A 10 13.76 0.51 24.09
CA ASN A 10 12.32 0.24 24.21
C ASN A 10 11.40 1.43 23.96
N THR A 11 11.70 2.29 22.99
CA THR A 11 10.81 3.43 22.70
C THR A 11 10.21 3.35 21.30
N THR A 12 8.88 3.16 21.25
CA THR A 12 7.97 3.45 20.12
C THR A 12 7.87 4.96 19.83
N ILE A 13 8.87 5.72 20.26
CA ILE A 13 8.92 7.17 20.22
C ILE A 13 9.70 7.54 18.94
N PRO A 14 9.22 8.52 18.15
CA PRO A 14 9.94 9.01 16.98
C PRO A 14 11.37 9.44 17.34
N PHE A 15 12.23 9.51 16.31
CA PHE A 15 13.54 10.13 16.46
C PHE A 15 13.38 11.53 17.06
N ILE A 16 13.97 11.75 18.24
CA ILE A 16 14.01 13.04 18.91
C ILE A 16 15.48 13.38 19.08
N SER A 17 15.86 14.58 18.65
CA SER A 17 17.22 15.05 18.79
C SER A 17 17.60 15.13 20.27
N LYS A 18 18.71 14.48 20.64
CA LYS A 18 19.30 14.54 21.99
C LYS A 18 20.10 15.82 22.25
N ILE A 19 20.04 16.81 21.35
CA ILE A 19 20.84 18.03 21.43
C ILE A 19 20.37 18.94 22.57
N ARG A 20 21.31 19.36 23.43
CA ARG A 20 21.07 20.34 24.51
C ARG A 20 21.58 21.73 24.18
N ILE A 21 22.62 21.81 23.36
CA ILE A 21 23.30 23.04 22.97
C ILE A 21 23.51 22.98 21.46
N LYS A 22 23.13 24.05 20.76
CA LYS A 22 23.25 24.17 19.29
C LYS A 22 24.39 25.14 18.94
N PRO A 23 25.66 24.67 18.89
CA PRO A 23 26.77 25.52 18.42
C PRO A 23 26.62 25.86 16.94
N ASN A 24 27.23 26.97 16.49
CA ASN A 24 27.20 27.46 15.10
C ASN A 24 25.77 27.67 14.52
N ALA A 25 24.79 27.95 15.39
CA ALA A 25 23.39 28.13 15.01
C ALA A 25 23.16 29.41 14.19
N LEU A 26 22.47 29.27 13.06
CA LEU A 26 21.80 30.37 12.36
C LEU A 26 20.39 30.58 12.94
N THR A 27 19.70 29.48 13.30
CA THR A 27 18.42 29.51 14.00
C THR A 27 18.57 28.97 15.43
N PRO A 28 18.06 29.67 16.45
CA PRO A 28 18.23 29.25 17.84
C PRO A 28 17.51 27.92 18.12
N LEU A 29 18.08 27.11 19.02
CA LEU A 29 17.43 25.88 19.49
C LEU A 29 16.17 26.23 20.30
N PRO A 30 15.03 25.55 20.10
CA PRO A 30 13.84 25.76 20.92
C PRO A 30 14.14 25.59 22.42
N MET A 31 13.70 26.53 23.23
CA MET A 31 14.01 26.62 24.67
C MET A 31 13.50 25.40 25.47
N ILE A 32 12.54 24.64 24.94
CA ILE A 32 12.05 23.40 25.55
C ILE A 32 13.11 22.29 25.47
N MET A 33 13.90 22.24 24.40
CA MET A 33 14.91 21.19 24.21
C MET A 33 16.11 21.31 25.14
N THR A 34 16.42 22.51 25.65
CA THR A 34 17.58 22.74 26.51
C THR A 34 17.40 22.17 27.93
N HIS A 35 16.16 21.96 28.38
CA HIS A 35 15.83 21.51 29.74
C HIS A 35 15.04 20.18 29.79
N MET A 36 14.82 19.53 28.65
CA MET A 36 14.09 18.27 28.58
C MET A 36 14.89 17.09 29.14
N ASN A 37 14.20 16.19 29.86
CA ASN A 37 14.77 14.92 30.28
C ASN A 37 14.34 13.83 29.28
N PHE A 38 15.26 13.38 28.43
CA PHE A 38 14.96 12.50 27.29
C PHE A 38 14.68 11.03 27.68
N GLU A 39 14.94 10.64 28.92
CA GLU A 39 14.70 9.28 29.46
C GLU A 39 13.22 9.01 29.77
N SER A 40 12.37 10.05 29.85
CA SER A 40 10.92 9.92 30.11
C SER A 40 10.13 11.00 29.37
N ILE A 41 9.96 10.80 28.07
CA ILE A 41 9.26 11.75 27.21
C ILE A 41 7.75 11.57 27.42
N ASP A 42 7.12 12.51 28.14
CA ASP A 42 5.67 12.58 28.26
C ASP A 42 5.06 12.79 26.85
N PRO A 43 4.19 11.89 26.36
CA PRO A 43 3.52 12.04 25.08
C PRO A 43 2.79 13.39 24.93
N ASN A 44 2.35 13.99 26.04
CA ASN A 44 1.70 15.30 26.09
C ASN A 44 2.67 16.48 25.82
N LEU A 45 3.98 16.28 25.93
CA LEU A 45 4.99 17.31 25.69
C LEU A 45 5.30 17.43 24.19
N LEU A 46 5.43 16.28 23.51
CA LEU A 46 5.48 16.19 22.04
C LEU A 46 4.22 16.77 21.38
N GLU A 47 3.09 16.76 22.10
CA GLU A 47 1.82 17.37 21.68
C GLU A 47 1.76 18.90 21.80
N LYS A 48 2.59 19.51 22.65
CA LYS A 48 2.61 20.96 22.86
C LYS A 48 3.68 21.66 22.01
N HIS A 49 4.72 20.94 21.61
CA HIS A 49 5.90 21.50 20.93
C HIS A 49 6.32 20.61 19.75
N PRO A 50 5.63 20.71 18.59
CA PRO A 50 5.93 19.90 17.41
C PRO A 50 7.31 20.20 16.80
N GLU A 51 7.86 21.40 17.05
CA GLU A 51 9.22 21.79 16.64
C GLU A 51 10.34 20.86 17.19
N ILE A 52 10.06 20.04 18.19
CA ILE A 52 11.02 19.06 18.76
C ILE A 52 11.34 17.93 17.75
N LEU A 53 10.45 17.68 16.80
CA LEU A 53 10.59 16.63 15.79
C LEU A 53 11.31 17.10 14.52
N ASP A 54 11.51 18.40 14.35
CA ASP A 54 12.20 18.95 13.21
C ASP A 54 13.71 18.69 13.30
N HIS A 55 14.37 18.57 12.15
CA HIS A 55 15.82 18.44 12.10
C HIS A 55 16.47 19.73 12.65
N PRO A 56 17.22 19.70 13.78
CA PRO A 56 17.65 20.91 14.46
C PRO A 56 18.52 21.83 13.61
N TYR A 57 19.31 21.29 12.68
CA TYR A 57 20.21 22.03 11.79
C TYR A 57 19.69 22.16 10.34
N PHE A 58 18.38 22.02 10.13
CA PHE A 58 17.80 22.02 8.77
C PHE A 58 18.15 23.30 7.98
N ASP A 59 18.02 24.46 8.63
CA ASP A 59 18.27 25.76 8.00
C ASP A 59 19.75 25.94 7.67
N GLU A 60 20.64 25.55 8.58
CA GLU A 60 22.10 25.64 8.41
C GLU A 60 22.58 24.75 7.25
N ILE A 61 22.10 23.50 7.18
CA ILE A 61 22.46 22.59 6.10
C ILE A 61 21.92 23.09 4.75
N THR A 62 20.70 23.63 4.76
CA THR A 62 20.07 24.18 3.54
C THR A 62 20.82 25.42 3.05
N ALA A 63 21.16 26.33 3.96
CA ALA A 63 21.81 27.60 3.67
C ALA A 63 23.30 27.47 3.33
N PHE A 64 23.97 26.39 3.75
CA PHE A 64 25.39 26.19 3.47
C PHE A 64 25.71 26.24 1.98
N GLU A 65 26.69 27.02 1.56
CA GLU A 65 27.28 26.91 0.21
C GLU A 65 28.78 26.72 0.33
N PRO A 66 29.40 25.86 -0.52
CA PRO A 66 30.84 25.64 -0.45
C PRO A 66 31.59 26.90 -0.86
N ASP A 67 32.54 27.31 -0.01
CA ASP A 67 33.44 28.43 -0.28
C ASP A 67 34.25 28.22 -1.57
N GLU A 68 34.67 29.30 -2.23
CA GLU A 68 35.45 29.23 -3.48
C GLU A 68 36.76 28.44 -3.35
N ILE A 69 37.33 28.36 -2.14
CA ILE A 69 38.56 27.61 -1.88
C ILE A 69 38.32 26.10 -2.08
N LEU A 70 37.17 25.59 -1.63
CA LEU A 70 36.79 24.18 -1.78
C LEU A 70 36.48 23.82 -3.25
N LEU A 71 36.26 24.84 -4.09
CA LEU A 71 35.95 24.68 -5.51
C LEU A 71 37.18 24.82 -6.42
N LYS A 72 38.38 24.94 -5.85
CA LYS A 72 39.65 25.05 -6.59
C LYS A 72 40.48 23.77 -6.44
N LYS A 73 41.30 23.51 -7.47
CA LYS A 73 42.28 22.42 -7.43
C LYS A 73 43.33 22.70 -6.37
N ILE A 74 43.78 21.65 -5.69
CA ILE A 74 44.94 21.69 -4.80
C ILE A 74 45.93 20.62 -5.18
N GLU A 75 47.16 20.79 -4.71
CA GLU A 75 48.15 19.73 -4.74
C GLU A 75 47.76 18.67 -3.68
N PRO A 76 47.49 17.41 -4.07
CA PRO A 76 47.10 16.37 -3.14
C PRO A 76 48.22 16.06 -2.15
N GLN A 77 47.91 16.07 -0.85
CA GLN A 77 48.89 15.78 0.19
C GLN A 77 48.81 14.30 0.61
N TYR A 78 49.82 13.52 0.24
CA TYR A 78 49.91 12.12 0.67
C TYR A 78 50.20 12.04 2.18
N PRO A 79 49.47 11.22 2.96
CA PRO A 79 49.68 11.11 4.40
C PRO A 79 50.98 10.37 4.72
N LYS A 80 51.47 10.53 5.96
CA LYS A 80 52.62 9.75 6.47
C LYS A 80 52.24 8.28 6.59
N SER A 81 53.19 7.40 6.89
CA SER A 81 52.84 6.01 7.23
C SER A 81 52.03 5.96 8.53
N ILE A 82 51.22 4.92 8.69
CA ILE A 82 50.40 4.72 9.89
C ILE A 82 51.27 4.57 11.15
N GLU A 83 52.46 4.00 11.00
CA GLU A 83 53.43 3.81 12.07
C GLU A 83 54.08 5.14 12.52
N GLU A 84 54.25 6.10 11.61
CA GLU A 84 54.82 7.43 11.91
C GLU A 84 53.77 8.46 12.35
N THR A 85 52.50 8.19 12.07
CA THR A 85 51.41 9.09 12.40
C THR A 85 51.04 8.97 13.87
N LYS A 86 50.94 10.12 14.55
CA LYS A 86 50.58 10.16 15.97
C LYS A 86 49.15 9.65 16.13
N TYR A 87 48.99 8.70 17.05
CA TYR A 87 47.75 8.01 17.32
C TYR A 87 47.33 8.20 18.77
N LEU A 88 46.06 8.56 18.98
CA LEU A 88 45.46 8.67 20.32
C LEU A 88 44.17 7.84 20.40
N PHE A 89 44.12 6.91 21.36
CA PHE A 89 42.90 6.21 21.74
C PHE A 89 42.17 7.00 22.83
N VAL A 90 40.97 7.49 22.52
CA VAL A 90 40.18 8.41 23.32
C VAL A 90 39.08 7.61 24.05
N ASP A 91 39.35 7.30 25.32
CA ASP A 91 38.51 6.50 26.22
C ASP A 91 38.06 7.28 27.48
N THR A 92 38.53 8.52 27.61
CA THR A 92 38.37 9.36 28.81
C THR A 92 38.06 10.79 28.38
N VAL A 93 37.31 11.50 29.22
CA VAL A 93 36.86 12.88 28.94
C VAL A 93 38.05 13.84 28.82
N GLU A 94 39.15 13.61 29.54
CA GLU A 94 40.38 14.40 29.41
C GLU A 94 41.02 14.23 28.03
N LYS A 95 41.12 12.99 27.53
CA LYS A 95 41.63 12.73 26.18
C LYS A 95 40.70 13.28 25.11
N LEU A 96 39.38 13.27 25.36
CA LEU A 96 38.40 13.87 24.45
C LEU A 96 38.64 15.37 24.32
N LYS A 97 38.91 16.09 25.42
CA LYS A 97 39.26 17.52 25.37
C LYS A 97 40.55 17.79 24.61
N ILE A 98 41.61 16.99 24.85
CA ILE A 98 42.88 17.11 24.13
C ILE A 98 42.67 16.93 22.62
N MET A 99 41.84 15.97 22.23
CA MET A 99 41.47 15.77 20.83
C MET A 99 40.69 16.97 20.29
N MET A 100 39.68 17.47 21.03
CA MET A 100 38.88 18.64 20.63
C MET A 100 39.76 19.87 20.35
N ASP A 101 40.70 20.19 21.24
CA ASP A 101 41.63 21.31 21.07
C ASP A 101 42.43 21.19 19.77
N HIS A 102 42.79 19.97 19.36
CA HIS A 102 43.51 19.72 18.11
C HIS A 102 42.61 19.83 16.88
N ILE A 103 41.42 19.22 16.91
CA ILE A 103 40.52 19.17 15.75
C ILE A 103 39.84 20.52 15.47
N GLU A 104 39.65 21.38 16.48
CA GLU A 104 39.13 22.74 16.31
C GLU A 104 40.06 23.63 15.48
N MET A 105 41.37 23.33 15.45
CA MET A 105 42.34 24.06 14.64
C MET A 105 42.47 23.53 13.20
N GLN A 106 41.79 22.43 12.85
CA GLN A 106 41.88 21.82 11.52
C GLN A 106 40.82 22.39 10.57
N LEU A 107 41.15 22.44 9.28
CA LEU A 107 40.21 22.86 8.21
C LEU A 107 39.42 21.69 7.64
N GLU A 108 39.92 20.46 7.80
CA GLU A 108 39.32 19.26 7.23
C GLU A 108 39.62 18.04 8.09
N LEU A 109 38.65 17.12 8.14
CA LEU A 109 38.69 15.91 8.95
C LEU A 109 38.08 14.75 8.15
N ALA A 110 38.68 13.58 8.21
CA ALA A 110 38.08 12.34 7.76
C ALA A 110 37.39 11.64 8.92
N VAL A 111 36.18 11.12 8.69
CA VAL A 111 35.37 10.48 9.72
C VAL A 111 34.77 9.18 9.20
N ASP A 112 34.77 8.16 10.05
CA ASP A 112 34.14 6.86 9.81
C ASP A 112 33.60 6.29 11.15
N LEU A 113 32.71 5.29 11.07
CA LEU A 113 32.06 4.68 12.23
C LEU A 113 31.98 3.17 12.11
N GLU A 114 32.09 2.48 13.26
CA GLU A 114 31.82 1.05 13.34
C GLU A 114 30.57 0.78 14.18
N HIS A 115 29.58 0.14 13.56
CA HIS A 115 28.27 -0.13 14.17
C HIS A 115 28.04 -1.62 14.38
N HIS A 116 27.36 -1.96 15.47
CA HIS A 116 26.99 -3.34 15.78
C HIS A 116 25.47 -3.50 15.83
N SER A 117 24.96 -4.47 15.07
CA SER A 117 23.52 -4.77 14.96
C SER A 117 23.12 -6.18 15.42
N TYR A 118 24.08 -7.09 15.66
CA TYR A 118 23.78 -8.48 16.01
C TYR A 118 23.21 -8.60 17.44
N ARG A 119 21.99 -9.14 17.55
CA ARG A 119 21.20 -9.25 18.80
C ARG A 119 20.82 -7.92 19.47
N SER A 120 20.80 -6.84 18.72
CA SER A 120 20.27 -5.53 19.16
C SER A 120 19.12 -5.13 18.26
N TYR A 121 17.99 -4.68 18.82
CA TYR A 121 16.80 -4.31 18.04
C TYR A 121 17.07 -3.17 17.04
N GLN A 122 17.92 -2.23 17.43
CA GLN A 122 18.15 -0.98 16.72
C GLN A 122 19.64 -0.70 16.40
N GLY A 123 20.53 -1.57 16.89
CA GLY A 123 21.99 -1.41 16.84
C GLY A 123 22.55 -0.16 17.50
N PHE A 124 23.86 -0.14 17.73
CA PHE A 124 24.56 0.99 18.34
C PHE A 124 25.99 1.12 17.81
N THR A 125 26.46 2.36 17.76
CA THR A 125 27.81 2.70 17.31
C THR A 125 28.83 2.37 18.40
N CYS A 126 29.85 1.59 18.04
CA CYS A 126 30.86 1.03 18.95
C CYS A 126 32.23 1.73 18.87
N LEU A 127 32.53 2.39 17.75
CA LEU A 127 33.78 3.12 17.53
C LEU A 127 33.51 4.28 16.58
N MET A 128 34.22 5.39 16.79
CA MET A 128 34.29 6.50 15.84
C MET A 128 35.75 6.79 15.52
N GLN A 129 36.04 6.94 14.24
CA GLN A 129 37.37 7.22 13.71
C GLN A 129 37.40 8.64 13.20
N ILE A 130 38.41 9.41 13.62
CA ILE A 130 38.65 10.75 13.11
C ILE A 130 40.13 10.88 12.75
N SER A 131 40.42 11.23 11.50
CA SER A 131 41.80 11.52 11.06
C SER A 131 41.91 12.97 10.58
N SER A 132 42.94 13.66 11.05
CA SER A 132 43.40 14.90 10.43
C SER A 132 44.56 14.60 9.48
N ARG A 133 45.13 15.63 8.85
CA ARG A 133 46.36 15.48 8.03
C ARG A 133 47.59 15.07 8.84
N THR A 134 47.54 15.15 10.17
CA THR A 134 48.70 15.01 11.06
C THR A 134 48.55 13.94 12.13
N GLU A 135 47.33 13.69 12.61
CA GLU A 135 47.06 12.78 13.73
C GLU A 135 45.80 11.94 13.48
N ASP A 136 45.79 10.71 14.00
CA ASP A 136 44.63 9.80 13.98
C ASP A 136 44.06 9.61 15.39
N PHE A 137 42.74 9.64 15.49
CA PHE A 137 41.99 9.48 16.72
C PHE A 137 41.00 8.32 16.59
N LEU A 138 41.03 7.41 17.56
CA LEU A 138 40.01 6.38 17.71
C LEU A 138 39.25 6.63 19.01
N ILE A 139 37.96 6.85 18.91
CA ILE A 139 37.11 7.29 20.01
C ILE A 139 36.22 6.15 20.45
N ASP A 140 36.31 5.78 21.73
CA ASP A 140 35.44 4.77 22.32
C ASP A 140 34.05 5.35 22.60
N THR A 141 33.13 5.12 21.67
CA THR A 141 31.76 5.63 21.74
C THR A 141 30.88 4.90 22.76
N LEU A 142 31.33 3.77 23.29
CA LEU A 142 30.62 3.06 24.37
C LEU A 142 30.87 3.74 25.71
N THR A 143 32.11 4.18 25.94
CA THR A 143 32.53 4.81 27.21
C THR A 143 32.17 6.29 27.26
N LEU A 144 32.27 7.01 26.13
CA LEU A 144 32.07 8.47 26.06
C LEU A 144 30.70 8.89 25.49
N ARG A 145 29.72 7.99 25.50
CA ARG A 145 28.47 8.13 24.75
C ARG A 145 27.73 9.45 25.02
N ASP A 146 27.69 9.88 26.28
CA ASP A 146 26.94 11.06 26.71
C ASP A 146 27.72 12.37 26.47
N GLU A 147 29.05 12.28 26.38
CA GLU A 147 29.96 13.43 26.22
C GLU A 147 30.23 13.80 24.76
N LEU A 148 29.93 12.91 23.80
CA LEU A 148 30.24 13.12 22.38
C LEU A 148 29.46 14.26 21.72
N SER A 149 28.41 14.77 22.35
CA SER A 149 27.66 15.94 21.87
C SER A 149 28.55 17.20 21.68
N ILE A 150 29.71 17.27 22.35
CA ILE A 150 30.71 18.34 22.18
C ILE A 150 31.28 18.41 20.74
N LEU A 151 31.28 17.30 19.99
CA LEU A 151 31.78 17.26 18.62
C LEU A 151 30.99 18.18 17.69
N ASN A 152 29.75 18.53 18.04
CA ASN A 152 28.95 19.50 17.29
C ASN A 152 29.67 20.86 17.14
N ASN A 153 30.57 21.27 18.03
CA ASN A 153 31.36 22.50 17.87
C ASN A 153 32.14 22.53 16.54
N VAL A 154 32.62 21.37 16.08
CA VAL A 154 33.41 21.22 14.85
C VAL A 154 32.56 20.64 13.71
N PHE A 155 31.70 19.67 14.01
CA PHE A 155 30.89 18.97 13.01
C PHE A 155 29.81 19.85 12.39
N THR A 156 29.31 20.85 13.12
CA THR A 156 28.32 21.83 12.61
C THR A 156 28.96 23.12 12.13
N ASN A 157 30.28 23.29 12.31
CA ASN A 157 31.00 24.46 11.82
C ASN A 157 31.12 24.39 10.29
N PRO A 158 30.53 25.34 9.53
CA PRO A 158 30.57 25.32 8.07
C PRO A 158 31.97 25.52 7.50
N LYS A 159 32.93 26.04 8.28
CA LYS A 159 34.31 26.28 7.83
C LYS A 159 35.19 25.03 7.84
N VAL A 160 34.80 24.00 8.60
CA VAL A 160 35.54 22.75 8.70
C VAL A 160 34.88 21.73 7.77
N LEU A 161 35.64 21.12 6.87
CA LEU A 161 35.13 20.07 5.98
C LEU A 161 35.16 18.71 6.68
N LYS A 162 34.06 17.96 6.63
CA LYS A 162 34.03 16.57 7.10
C LYS A 162 33.92 15.61 5.93
N VAL A 163 34.90 14.75 5.74
CA VAL A 163 34.99 13.79 4.64
C VAL A 163 34.58 12.40 5.13
N PHE A 164 33.66 11.76 4.41
CA PHE A 164 33.15 10.42 4.68
C PHE A 164 33.28 9.52 3.42
N HIS A 165 33.03 8.23 3.61
CA HIS A 165 32.83 7.29 2.51
C HIS A 165 31.54 6.49 2.67
N GLY A 166 30.51 6.80 1.89
CA GLY A 166 29.23 6.10 1.96
C GLY A 166 28.40 6.46 3.19
N ALA A 167 28.28 7.75 3.48
CA ALA A 167 27.81 8.31 4.76
C ALA A 167 26.32 8.08 5.09
N ASP A 168 25.58 7.31 4.29
CA ASP A 168 24.13 7.18 4.39
C ASP A 168 23.67 6.70 5.77
N TRP A 169 24.36 5.70 6.32
CA TRP A 169 24.08 5.14 7.65
C TRP A 169 24.83 5.88 8.75
N ASP A 170 26.05 6.35 8.48
CA ASP A 170 26.87 7.05 9.48
C ASP A 170 26.17 8.29 10.01
N ILE A 171 25.52 9.04 9.12
CA ILE A 171 24.76 10.23 9.48
C ILE A 171 23.56 9.88 10.36
N GLU A 172 22.84 8.80 10.07
CA GLU A 172 21.70 8.35 10.89
C GLU A 172 22.17 7.91 12.27
N TRP A 173 23.28 7.17 12.34
CA TRP A 173 23.86 6.71 13.60
C TRP A 173 24.37 7.86 14.47
N LEU A 174 25.08 8.84 13.89
CA LEU A 174 25.54 10.04 14.60
C LEU A 174 24.40 10.84 15.21
N GLN A 175 23.34 11.05 14.43
CA GLN A 175 22.16 11.78 14.86
C GLN A 175 21.42 11.03 15.97
N LYS A 176 21.27 9.71 15.83
CA LYS A 176 20.47 8.86 16.74
C LYS A 176 21.18 8.58 18.06
N ASP A 177 22.43 8.17 17.98
CA ASP A 177 23.18 7.72 19.15
C ASP A 177 23.69 8.90 19.98
N PHE A 178 24.15 9.97 19.32
CA PHE A 178 24.90 11.06 19.99
C PHE A 178 24.30 12.46 19.79
N GLY A 179 23.28 12.62 18.94
CA GLY A 179 22.76 13.94 18.59
C GLY A 179 23.77 14.82 17.86
N ILE A 180 24.66 14.20 17.07
CA ILE A 180 25.68 14.90 16.27
C ILE A 180 25.13 15.17 14.88
N TYR A 181 25.28 16.41 14.42
CA TYR A 181 24.81 16.87 13.11
C TYR A 181 25.98 17.37 12.27
N ILE A 182 25.87 17.22 10.94
CA ILE A 182 26.96 17.56 10.03
C ILE A 182 26.55 18.66 9.05
N VAL A 183 27.31 19.76 9.08
CA VAL A 183 27.27 20.85 8.10
C VAL A 183 28.61 20.86 7.36
N ASN A 184 28.65 21.09 6.05
CA ASN A 184 29.85 20.96 5.22
C ASN A 184 30.45 19.54 5.22
N MET A 185 29.75 18.62 4.55
CA MET A 185 30.16 17.22 4.38
C MET A 185 30.57 16.94 2.93
N PHE A 186 31.58 16.10 2.73
CA PHE A 186 31.93 15.52 1.44
C PHE A 186 32.03 13.99 1.50
N ASP A 187 31.18 13.31 0.75
CA ASP A 187 31.16 11.86 0.60
C ASP A 187 31.91 11.42 -0.67
N THR A 188 33.01 10.70 -0.48
CA THR A 188 33.85 10.15 -1.54
C THR A 188 33.15 9.06 -2.38
N TYR A 189 32.20 8.30 -1.81
CA TYR A 189 31.39 7.32 -2.54
C TYR A 189 30.50 8.00 -3.58
N ARG A 190 29.86 9.11 -3.20
CA ARG A 190 29.01 9.90 -4.11
C ARG A 190 29.85 10.59 -5.19
N ALA A 191 31.02 11.11 -4.82
CA ALA A 191 31.97 11.66 -5.78
C ALA A 191 32.43 10.59 -6.81
N ALA A 192 32.80 9.40 -6.34
CA ALA A 192 33.16 8.27 -7.21
C ALA A 192 32.03 7.88 -8.18
N LYS A 193 30.78 7.94 -7.73
CA LYS A 193 29.59 7.68 -8.54
C LYS A 193 29.42 8.72 -9.65
N GLU A 194 29.57 10.01 -9.34
CA GLU A 194 29.49 11.07 -10.37
C GLU A 194 30.66 11.01 -11.36
N LEU A 195 31.83 10.50 -10.94
CA LEU A 195 32.98 10.24 -11.80
C LEU A 195 32.84 8.96 -12.65
N ASN A 196 31.77 8.19 -12.48
CA ASN A 196 31.55 6.88 -13.13
C ASN A 196 32.75 5.91 -12.94
N LEU A 197 33.32 5.86 -11.74
CA LEU A 197 34.38 4.90 -11.43
C LEU A 197 33.83 3.44 -11.50
N PRO A 198 34.65 2.46 -11.91
CA PRO A 198 34.18 1.10 -12.17
C PRO A 198 33.69 0.38 -10.92
N THR A 199 34.22 0.73 -9.75
CA THR A 199 33.67 0.28 -8.46
C THR A 199 33.69 1.43 -7.47
N LEU A 200 32.74 1.44 -6.53
CA LEU A 200 32.47 2.58 -5.65
C LEU A 200 32.98 2.38 -4.21
N SER A 201 33.50 1.19 -3.88
CA SER A 201 33.93 0.85 -2.51
C SER A 201 35.22 1.55 -2.09
N LEU A 202 35.37 1.82 -0.79
CA LEU A 202 36.59 2.40 -0.21
C LEU A 202 37.84 1.59 -0.56
N ALA A 203 37.77 0.26 -0.47
CA ALA A 203 38.86 -0.64 -0.82
C ALA A 203 39.40 -0.42 -2.25
N TYR A 204 38.51 -0.09 -3.19
CA TYR A 204 38.91 0.24 -4.56
C TYR A 204 39.59 1.61 -4.64
N LEU A 205 39.10 2.60 -3.91
CA LEU A 205 39.72 3.94 -3.89
C LEU A 205 41.12 3.87 -3.25
N LEU A 206 41.26 3.13 -2.15
CA LEU A 206 42.54 2.87 -1.50
C LEU A 206 43.52 2.17 -2.45
N LYS A 207 43.07 1.13 -3.16
CA LYS A 207 43.91 0.43 -4.14
C LYS A 207 44.30 1.31 -5.32
N THR A 208 43.36 2.12 -5.82
CA THR A 208 43.56 2.93 -7.02
C THR A 208 44.47 4.13 -6.77
N TYR A 209 44.27 4.85 -5.67
CA TYR A 209 44.97 6.10 -5.40
C TYR A 209 46.17 5.93 -4.46
N CYS A 210 46.11 5.00 -3.51
CA CYS A 210 47.16 4.80 -2.51
C CYS A 210 47.97 3.51 -2.72
N ASN A 211 47.54 2.63 -3.65
CA ASN A 211 48.11 1.30 -3.86
C ASN A 211 48.12 0.41 -2.60
N ILE A 212 47.10 0.56 -1.75
CA ILE A 212 46.92 -0.20 -0.50
C ILE A 212 45.80 -1.22 -0.68
N ASP A 213 46.05 -2.46 -0.26
CA ASP A 213 45.05 -3.52 -0.25
C ASP A 213 44.29 -3.52 1.08
N ALA A 214 43.06 -3.01 1.06
CA ALA A 214 42.20 -2.99 2.24
C ALA A 214 41.76 -4.42 2.63
N SER A 215 41.94 -4.78 3.91
CA SER A 215 41.54 -6.09 4.43
C SER A 215 40.04 -6.14 4.72
N LYS A 216 39.27 -6.96 4.00
CA LYS A 216 37.81 -7.10 4.25
C LYS A 216 37.45 -7.92 5.49
N GLN A 217 38.45 -8.35 6.29
CA GLN A 217 38.27 -9.37 7.32
C GLN A 217 37.44 -8.90 8.52
N PHE A 218 37.46 -7.60 8.84
CA PHE A 218 36.91 -7.08 10.09
C PHE A 218 35.63 -6.25 9.93
N GLN A 219 35.08 -6.13 8.71
CA GLN A 219 33.82 -5.40 8.46
C GLN A 219 32.61 -5.98 9.23
N LEU A 220 32.61 -7.29 9.53
CA LEU A 220 31.57 -7.97 10.31
C LEU A 220 32.07 -8.39 11.71
N ALA A 221 33.17 -7.80 12.17
CA ALA A 221 33.74 -8.13 13.48
C ALA A 221 32.86 -7.63 14.63
N ASP A 222 33.07 -8.22 15.82
CA ASP A 222 32.43 -7.73 17.04
C ASP A 222 33.20 -6.55 17.62
N TRP A 223 32.80 -5.33 17.24
CA TRP A 223 33.42 -4.06 17.66
C TRP A 223 33.18 -3.68 19.13
N ARG A 224 32.43 -4.51 19.88
CA ARG A 224 32.17 -4.30 21.31
C ARG A 224 33.31 -4.75 22.21
N ILE A 225 34.27 -5.51 21.67
CA ILE A 225 35.37 -6.09 22.45
C ILE A 225 36.24 -4.97 23.05
N ARG A 226 36.54 -5.08 24.36
CA ARG A 226 37.45 -4.20 25.09
C ARG A 226 38.44 -4.99 25.96
N PRO A 227 39.74 -4.63 25.98
CA PRO A 227 40.39 -3.61 25.15
C PRO A 227 40.38 -4.00 23.66
N LEU A 228 40.41 -3.01 22.76
CA LEU A 228 40.39 -3.28 21.33
C LEU A 228 41.70 -3.96 20.88
N PRO A 229 41.62 -5.08 20.13
CA PRO A 229 42.81 -5.70 19.55
C PRO A 229 43.58 -4.76 18.64
N LYS A 230 44.91 -4.93 18.55
CA LYS A 230 45.77 -4.05 17.74
C LYS A 230 45.41 -4.09 16.27
N GLU A 231 44.96 -5.23 15.79
CA GLU A 231 44.49 -5.47 14.43
C GLU A 231 43.24 -4.62 14.13
N TYR A 232 42.34 -4.49 15.09
CA TYR A 232 41.11 -3.69 14.96
C TYR A 232 41.45 -2.21 14.95
N CYS A 233 42.36 -1.77 15.83
CA CYS A 233 42.83 -0.39 15.83
C CYS A 233 43.54 -0.02 14.52
N ARG A 234 44.33 -0.94 13.95
CA ARG A 234 44.99 -0.70 12.66
C ARG A 234 43.97 -0.58 11.53
N TYR A 235 43.04 -1.53 11.44
CA TYR A 235 41.99 -1.53 10.43
C TYR A 235 41.14 -0.24 10.49
N ALA A 236 40.64 0.11 11.68
CA ALA A 236 39.83 1.30 11.87
C ALA A 236 40.58 2.59 11.49
N ARG A 237 41.89 2.66 11.78
CA ARG A 237 42.71 3.81 11.34
C ARG A 237 42.88 3.85 9.82
N GLU A 238 43.07 2.71 9.16
CA GLU A 238 43.28 2.65 7.70
C GLU A 238 42.10 3.25 6.92
N ASP A 239 40.86 3.11 7.43
CA ASP A 239 39.66 3.60 6.77
C ASP A 239 39.56 5.13 6.69
N THR A 240 40.02 5.87 7.72
CA THR A 240 40.03 7.36 7.71
C THR A 240 41.36 7.97 7.31
N HIS A 241 42.48 7.30 7.57
CA HIS A 241 43.83 7.88 7.44
C HIS A 241 44.17 8.36 6.02
N TYR A 242 43.77 7.59 5.00
CA TYR A 242 44.01 7.94 3.58
C TYR A 242 42.86 8.73 2.94
N LEU A 243 41.74 8.88 3.63
CA LEU A 243 40.49 9.36 3.06
C LEU A 243 40.60 10.84 2.61
N LEU A 244 41.34 11.66 3.36
CA LEU A 244 41.59 13.06 2.98
C LEU A 244 42.42 13.18 1.68
N TYR A 245 43.40 12.29 1.46
CA TYR A 245 44.15 12.25 0.21
C TYR A 245 43.27 11.81 -0.96
N ILE A 246 42.41 10.81 -0.75
CA ILE A 246 41.44 10.36 -1.76
C ILE A 246 40.49 11.52 -2.12
N TYR A 247 40.03 12.28 -1.12
CA TYR A 247 39.24 13.48 -1.35
C TYR A 247 39.94 14.49 -2.28
N ASP A 248 41.22 14.81 -2.05
CA ASP A 248 41.98 15.74 -2.92
C ASP A 248 42.00 15.27 -4.37
N ARG A 249 42.22 13.95 -4.57
CA ARG A 249 42.29 13.33 -5.90
C ARG A 249 40.94 13.37 -6.61
N LEU A 250 39.87 12.97 -5.92
CA LEU A 250 38.51 12.98 -6.47
C LEU A 250 38.04 14.41 -6.77
N ARG A 251 38.37 15.37 -5.91
CA ARG A 251 38.06 16.78 -6.12
C ARG A 251 38.71 17.33 -7.38
N ASN A 252 40.00 17.05 -7.58
CA ASN A 252 40.70 17.47 -8.79
C ASN A 252 40.12 16.82 -10.05
N GLN A 253 39.79 15.54 -10.00
CA GLN A 253 39.17 14.82 -11.13
C GLN A 253 37.77 15.35 -11.47
N LEU A 254 36.96 15.68 -10.47
CA LEU A 254 35.63 16.29 -10.68
C LEU A 254 35.76 17.65 -11.38
N LEU A 255 36.81 18.41 -11.10
CA LEU A 255 37.10 19.69 -11.76
C LEU A 255 37.66 19.51 -13.18
N ASP A 256 38.41 18.42 -13.45
CA ASP A 256 38.97 18.11 -14.77
C ASP A 256 37.89 17.74 -15.79
N LEU A 257 36.88 16.96 -15.40
CA LEU A 257 35.82 16.50 -16.32
C LEU A 257 34.97 17.63 -16.93
N ASN A 258 34.97 18.81 -16.32
CA ASN A 258 34.05 19.89 -16.66
C ASN A 258 34.78 21.21 -17.01
N GLU A 259 36.01 21.13 -17.53
CA GLU A 259 36.83 22.29 -17.93
C GLU A 259 37.00 23.36 -16.83
N ASN A 260 37.18 22.94 -15.56
CA ASN A 260 37.21 23.79 -14.36
C ASN A 260 35.88 24.47 -13.98
N ASN A 261 34.75 24.15 -14.61
CA ASN A 261 33.44 24.58 -14.11
C ASN A 261 33.06 23.79 -12.84
N SER A 262 32.94 24.50 -11.72
CA SER A 262 32.60 23.95 -10.39
C SER A 262 31.19 23.35 -10.27
N GLN A 263 30.44 23.22 -11.36
CA GLN A 263 29.04 22.81 -11.37
C GLN A 263 28.82 21.36 -10.90
N LEU A 264 29.66 20.41 -11.34
CA LEU A 264 29.56 19.01 -10.91
C LEU A 264 29.92 18.86 -9.43
N LEU A 265 30.93 19.59 -8.98
CA LEU A 265 31.32 19.61 -7.56
C LEU A 265 30.21 20.23 -6.69
N ARG A 266 29.57 21.31 -7.14
CA ARG A 266 28.39 21.90 -6.48
C ARG A 266 27.20 20.94 -6.45
N LEU A 267 26.99 20.14 -7.50
CA LEU A 267 25.97 19.09 -7.53
C LEU A 267 26.25 18.03 -6.45
N VAL A 268 27.50 17.60 -6.31
CA VAL A 268 27.93 16.64 -5.28
C VAL A 268 27.62 17.18 -3.89
N TYR A 269 28.03 18.41 -3.56
CA TYR A 269 27.68 19.05 -2.29
C TYR A 269 26.16 19.19 -2.08
N THR A 270 25.41 19.50 -3.14
CA THR A 270 23.94 19.60 -3.05
C THR A 270 23.30 18.25 -2.72
N LYS A 271 23.77 17.16 -3.34
CA LYS A 271 23.32 15.79 -3.04
C LYS A 271 23.66 15.38 -1.61
N GLN A 272 24.83 15.78 -1.10
CA GLN A 272 25.27 15.47 0.26
C GLN A 272 24.45 16.20 1.33
N LYS A 273 23.96 17.42 1.07
CA LYS A 273 23.01 18.10 1.97
C LYS A 273 21.76 17.26 2.27
N ILE A 274 21.23 16.57 1.26
CA ILE A 274 20.04 15.73 1.41
C ILE A 274 20.32 14.58 2.39
N ILE A 275 21.53 14.03 2.38
CA ILE A 275 21.95 12.98 3.31
C ILE A 275 22.01 13.54 4.74
N CYS A 276 22.63 14.71 4.91
CA CYS A 276 22.69 15.40 6.21
C CYS A 276 21.30 15.79 6.74
N GLN A 277 20.28 15.90 5.89
CA GLN A 277 18.90 16.26 6.27
C GLN A 277 18.01 15.05 6.61
N LYS A 278 18.52 13.82 6.50
CA LYS A 278 17.73 12.64 6.87
C LYS A 278 17.37 12.69 8.36
N THR A 279 16.10 12.47 8.67
CA THR A 279 15.51 12.53 10.03
C THR A 279 15.08 11.17 10.54
N ASP A 280 14.49 10.33 9.68
CA ASP A 280 14.07 8.97 10.00
C ASP A 280 14.52 8.00 8.90
N SER A 281 14.74 6.74 9.26
CA SER A 281 15.13 5.67 8.32
C SER A 281 14.13 5.48 7.17
N ASN A 282 12.90 5.98 7.34
CA ASN A 282 11.75 5.74 6.45
C ASN A 282 11.32 6.97 5.63
N GLY A 283 11.94 8.14 5.81
CA GLY A 283 11.65 9.36 5.07
C GLY A 283 10.29 10.02 5.39
N ASN A 284 9.70 9.75 6.54
CA ASN A 284 8.40 10.27 6.95
C ASN A 284 8.48 11.75 7.39
N THR A 285 7.46 12.51 7.00
CA THR A 285 7.25 13.87 7.52
C THR A 285 6.42 13.87 8.80
N ILE A 286 6.33 15.02 9.48
CA ILE A 286 5.43 15.21 10.64
C ILE A 286 3.99 14.74 10.32
N LEU A 287 3.48 15.05 9.12
CA LEU A 287 2.12 14.62 8.72
C LEU A 287 2.00 13.11 8.59
N HIS A 288 3.02 12.40 8.07
CA HIS A 288 3.03 10.93 8.05
C HIS A 288 3.04 10.36 9.47
N MET A 289 3.80 10.98 10.38
CA MET A 289 3.86 10.55 11.78
C MET A 289 2.52 10.74 12.52
N LEU A 290 1.80 11.82 12.23
CA LEU A 290 0.45 12.02 12.76
C LEU A 290 -0.47 10.88 12.35
N VAL A 291 -0.45 10.53 11.06
CA VAL A 291 -1.25 9.42 10.49
C VAL A 291 -0.93 8.09 11.17
N ILE A 292 0.34 7.80 11.43
CA ILE A 292 0.78 6.58 12.12
C ILE A 292 0.27 6.55 13.57
N ARG A 293 0.36 7.67 14.31
CA ARG A 293 -0.03 7.75 15.73
C ARG A 293 -1.54 7.71 15.95
N ASN A 294 -2.35 8.16 14.97
CA ASN A 294 -3.81 8.10 14.97
C ASN A 294 -4.46 8.62 16.27
N SER A 295 -4.13 9.85 16.69
CA SER A 295 -4.70 10.48 17.89
C SER A 295 -5.37 11.82 17.58
N HIS A 296 -6.67 11.91 17.90
CA HIS A 296 -7.54 13.06 17.64
C HIS A 296 -7.05 14.37 18.29
N ASP A 297 -6.48 14.28 19.50
CA ASP A 297 -6.04 15.44 20.27
C ASP A 297 -4.77 16.09 19.70
N ILE A 298 -3.91 15.30 19.04
CA ILE A 298 -2.72 15.83 18.37
C ILE A 298 -3.13 16.61 17.12
N TYR A 299 -4.11 16.10 16.37
CA TYR A 299 -4.60 16.76 15.17
C TYR A 299 -5.19 18.14 15.47
N THR A 300 -5.99 18.25 16.51
CA THR A 300 -6.63 19.52 16.90
C THR A 300 -5.63 20.56 17.40
N LYS A 301 -4.60 20.15 18.15
CA LYS A 301 -3.51 21.05 18.59
C LYS A 301 -2.54 21.41 17.46
N PHE A 302 -2.19 20.46 16.59
CA PHE A 302 -1.39 20.74 15.40
C PHE A 302 -2.12 21.74 14.50
N LYS A 303 -3.44 21.59 14.34
CA LYS A 303 -4.28 22.55 13.62
C LYS A 303 -4.19 23.96 14.22
N SER A 304 -4.33 24.13 15.53
CA SER A 304 -4.20 25.45 16.16
C SER A 304 -2.81 26.06 15.95
N TYR A 305 -1.75 25.25 16.12
CA TYR A 305 -0.37 25.71 15.95
C TYR A 305 -0.04 26.07 14.48
N TRP A 306 -0.47 25.24 13.54
CA TRP A 306 -0.23 25.46 12.11
C TRP A 306 -0.99 26.68 11.57
N ILE A 307 -2.22 26.91 12.06
CA ILE A 307 -2.99 28.12 11.78
C ILE A 307 -2.28 29.36 12.35
N GLU A 308 -1.78 29.30 13.59
CA GLU A 308 -1.02 30.40 14.21
C GLU A 308 0.23 30.76 13.39
N GLN A 309 1.02 29.77 12.96
CA GLN A 309 2.21 29.96 12.11
C GLN A 309 1.87 30.59 10.74
N GLN A 310 0.76 30.21 10.11
CA GLN A 310 0.33 30.83 8.84
C GLN A 310 -0.14 32.28 9.02
N THR A 311 -0.86 32.59 10.10
CA THR A 311 -1.24 33.97 10.43
C THR A 311 -0.04 34.84 10.78
N PHE A 312 0.94 34.29 11.51
CA PHE A 312 2.17 34.99 11.88
C PHE A 312 3.03 35.32 10.66
N ASN A 313 3.18 34.37 9.73
CA ASN A 313 3.90 34.60 8.47
C ASN A 313 3.17 35.60 7.55
N LYS A 314 1.83 35.57 7.47
CA LYS A 314 1.05 36.57 6.72
C LYS A 314 1.30 38.01 7.20
N ASN A 315 1.45 38.21 8.51
CA ASN A 315 1.69 39.54 9.07
C ASN A 315 3.11 40.06 8.80
N ARG A 316 4.13 39.19 8.71
CA ARG A 316 5.50 39.57 8.28
C ARG A 316 5.65 39.77 6.78
N ILE A 317 4.85 39.11 5.95
CA ILE A 317 4.87 39.23 4.49
C ILE A 317 4.49 40.65 4.02
N VAL A 318 3.76 41.42 4.83
CA VAL A 318 3.41 42.81 4.52
C VAL A 318 4.62 43.76 4.66
N GLU A 319 5.67 43.39 5.40
CA GLU A 319 6.82 44.27 5.66
C GLU A 319 8.05 44.02 4.76
N ASN A 320 8.22 42.83 4.18
CA ASN A 320 9.40 42.52 3.36
C ASN A 320 9.03 41.86 2.03
N SER A 321 8.61 42.69 1.07
CA SER A 321 8.27 42.30 -0.29
C SER A 321 9.52 42.26 -1.19
N THR A 322 10.42 41.31 -1.00
CA THR A 322 11.25 40.72 -2.08
C THR A 322 11.96 39.48 -1.51
N LEU A 323 11.74 38.32 -2.13
CA LEU A 323 12.40 37.03 -1.84
C LEU A 323 11.97 36.29 -0.56
N VAL A 324 10.69 35.91 -0.45
CA VAL A 324 10.27 34.85 0.48
C VAL A 324 9.91 33.60 -0.35
N LYS A 325 10.71 32.53 -0.20
CA LYS A 325 10.43 31.21 -0.76
C LYS A 325 9.03 30.77 -0.34
N GLN A 326 8.25 30.23 -1.27
CA GLN A 326 6.93 29.67 -0.98
C GLN A 326 7.04 28.64 0.16
N PRO A 327 6.09 28.59 1.10
CA PRO A 327 6.08 27.57 2.15
C PRO A 327 6.11 26.18 1.51
N VAL A 328 7.04 25.33 1.96
CA VAL A 328 7.19 23.96 1.46
C VAL A 328 5.87 23.21 1.65
N ASN A 329 5.31 22.68 0.57
CA ASN A 329 4.05 21.96 0.61
C ASN A 329 4.24 20.56 1.23
N LEU A 330 4.10 20.47 2.55
CA LEU A 330 4.25 19.23 3.33
C LEU A 330 3.25 18.14 2.94
N TRP A 331 2.10 18.52 2.37
CA TRP A 331 1.01 17.61 1.99
C TRP A 331 1.36 16.71 0.80
N ASN A 332 2.27 17.16 -0.07
CA ASN A 332 2.65 16.46 -1.30
C ASN A 332 4.03 15.78 -1.20
N ARG A 333 4.66 15.80 -0.02
CA ARG A 333 5.93 15.14 0.20
C ARG A 333 5.71 13.63 0.34
N LEU A 334 6.53 12.85 -0.33
CA LEU A 334 6.49 11.39 -0.34
C LEU A 334 7.46 10.83 0.72
N ASN A 335 7.08 9.72 1.34
CA ASN A 335 7.99 8.88 2.13
C ASN A 335 8.80 7.93 1.21
N ASN A 336 9.67 7.09 1.79
CA ASN A 336 10.47 6.13 1.01
C ASN A 336 9.62 5.11 0.21
N ASP A 337 8.38 4.86 0.63
CA ASP A 337 7.41 3.98 -0.04
C ASP A 337 6.60 4.70 -1.13
N ASN A 338 6.94 5.95 -1.47
CA ASN A 338 6.21 6.82 -2.39
C ASN A 338 4.74 7.08 -1.98
N LEU A 339 4.46 7.10 -0.68
CA LEU A 339 3.17 7.48 -0.11
C LEU A 339 3.23 8.92 0.41
N THR A 340 2.14 9.66 0.21
CA THR A 340 1.88 10.95 0.86
C THR A 340 1.18 10.71 2.19
N PRO A 341 1.03 11.70 3.07
CA PRO A 341 0.29 11.51 4.31
C PRO A 341 -1.15 11.06 4.06
N LEU A 342 -1.78 11.52 2.98
CA LEU A 342 -3.13 11.14 2.60
C LEU A 342 -3.21 9.69 2.11
N THR A 343 -2.30 9.29 1.22
CA THR A 343 -2.30 7.90 0.70
C THR A 343 -1.85 6.91 1.77
N LEU A 344 -0.96 7.30 2.68
CA LEU A 344 -0.59 6.52 3.86
C LEU A 344 -1.78 6.30 4.80
N ALA A 345 -2.62 7.33 5.00
CA ALA A 345 -3.81 7.19 5.85
C ALA A 345 -4.81 6.17 5.27
N ALA A 346 -4.93 6.13 3.95
CA ALA A 346 -5.71 5.12 3.24
C ALA A 346 -5.06 3.73 3.34
N ASP A 347 -3.74 3.63 3.20
CA ASP A 347 -3.03 2.34 3.23
C ASP A 347 -3.09 1.67 4.62
N ILE A 348 -2.97 2.45 5.69
CA ILE A 348 -3.09 1.96 7.08
C ILE A 348 -4.56 1.68 7.48
N GLY A 349 -5.54 2.22 6.73
CA GLY A 349 -6.96 2.04 7.05
C GLY A 349 -7.50 3.01 8.12
N ARG A 350 -6.90 4.22 8.28
CA ARG A 350 -7.30 5.21 9.30
C ARG A 350 -8.40 6.16 8.79
N SER A 351 -9.66 5.74 8.86
CA SER A 351 -10.82 6.47 8.30
C SER A 351 -11.06 7.87 8.90
N GLU A 352 -10.92 8.02 10.22
CA GLU A 352 -11.12 9.31 10.90
C GLU A 352 -10.02 10.32 10.52
N THR A 353 -8.76 9.86 10.52
CA THR A 353 -7.61 10.66 10.09
C THR A 353 -7.74 11.07 8.62
N LEU A 354 -8.13 10.14 7.75
CA LEU A 354 -8.35 10.41 6.34
C LEU A 354 -9.44 11.48 6.14
N SER A 355 -10.56 11.35 6.86
CA SER A 355 -11.65 12.34 6.83
C SER A 355 -11.16 13.73 7.23
N TRP A 356 -10.38 13.81 8.31
CA TRP A 356 -9.79 15.06 8.77
C TRP A 356 -8.83 15.68 7.75
N LEU A 357 -7.93 14.88 7.16
CA LEU A 357 -7.00 15.36 6.13
C LEU A 357 -7.74 15.93 4.92
N LEU A 358 -8.87 15.33 4.52
CA LEU A 358 -9.71 15.82 3.43
C LEU A 358 -10.47 17.10 3.80
N ASP A 359 -10.89 17.22 5.05
CA ASP A 359 -11.56 18.40 5.56
C ASP A 359 -10.64 19.62 5.65
N GLU A 360 -9.37 19.46 6.04
CA GLU A 360 -8.43 20.59 6.10
C GLU A 360 -8.01 21.08 4.71
N ARG A 361 -8.04 20.20 3.70
CA ARG A 361 -7.69 20.55 2.32
C ARG A 361 -8.80 21.27 1.56
N LYS A 362 -10.02 21.33 2.12
CA LYS A 362 -11.18 21.92 1.44
C LYS A 362 -11.09 23.45 1.39
N LYS A 363 -11.53 24.02 0.27
CA LYS A 363 -11.67 25.47 0.08
C LYS A 363 -13.15 25.83 0.00
N ILE A 364 -13.58 26.83 0.75
CA ILE A 364 -14.97 27.32 0.66
C ILE A 364 -15.07 28.24 -0.55
N GLN A 365 -15.93 27.91 -1.52
CA GLN A 365 -16.18 28.74 -2.69
C GLN A 365 -17.18 29.86 -2.36
N TRP A 366 -18.29 29.48 -1.75
CA TRP A 366 -19.32 30.39 -1.24
C TRP A 366 -20.09 29.69 -0.13
N SER A 367 -20.66 30.50 0.77
CA SER A 367 -21.60 30.04 1.79
C SER A 367 -22.81 30.97 1.77
N PHE A 368 -24.02 30.39 1.73
CA PHE A 368 -25.28 31.10 1.73
C PHE A 368 -26.23 30.47 2.75
N GLY A 369 -26.37 31.13 3.90
CA GLY A 369 -27.13 30.57 5.02
C GLY A 369 -26.53 29.24 5.48
N ASN A 370 -27.33 28.17 5.38
CA ASN A 370 -26.95 26.82 5.81
C ASN A 370 -26.31 25.99 4.68
N VAL A 371 -26.26 26.52 3.46
CA VAL A 371 -25.69 25.82 2.31
C VAL A 371 -24.29 26.37 2.06
N SER A 372 -23.29 25.50 2.06
CA SER A 372 -21.92 25.83 1.70
C SER A 372 -21.48 25.02 0.50
N CYS A 373 -20.77 25.68 -0.42
CA CYS A 373 -20.16 25.05 -1.56
C CYS A 373 -18.67 24.88 -1.29
N LEU A 374 -18.26 23.62 -1.14
CA LEU A 374 -16.93 23.19 -0.77
C LEU A 374 -16.19 22.68 -2.02
N LEU A 375 -14.94 23.08 -2.15
CA LEU A 375 -14.03 22.65 -3.20
C LEU A 375 -12.99 21.73 -2.57
N HIS A 376 -13.08 20.44 -2.86
CA HIS A 376 -12.11 19.45 -2.42
C HIS A 376 -11.08 19.21 -3.53
N PRO A 377 -9.77 19.33 -3.25
CA PRO A 377 -8.77 19.15 -4.29
C PRO A 377 -8.68 17.65 -4.64
N LEU A 378 -8.66 17.35 -5.94
CA LEU A 378 -8.69 15.97 -6.47
C LEU A 378 -7.31 15.32 -6.60
N ASP A 379 -6.25 16.07 -6.30
CA ASP A 379 -4.90 15.54 -6.27
C ASP A 379 -4.80 14.43 -5.22
N GLN A 380 -4.21 13.30 -5.64
CA GLN A 380 -4.04 12.06 -4.87
C GLN A 380 -5.34 11.28 -4.58
N LEU A 381 -6.52 11.87 -4.79
CA LEU A 381 -7.83 11.20 -4.68
C LEU A 381 -8.22 10.44 -5.95
N ASP A 382 -7.97 11.06 -7.11
CA ASP A 382 -8.33 10.53 -8.43
C ASP A 382 -7.09 10.46 -9.35
N VAL A 383 -7.10 9.50 -10.28
CA VAL A 383 -5.96 9.19 -11.16
C VAL A 383 -5.71 10.37 -12.11
N ASP A 384 -4.48 10.89 -12.12
CA ASP A 384 -4.09 11.93 -13.08
C ASP A 384 -3.82 11.33 -14.47
N ILE A 385 -4.44 11.91 -15.51
CA ILE A 385 -4.30 11.44 -16.90
C ILE A 385 -2.84 11.62 -17.38
N GLN A 386 -2.13 12.61 -16.83
CA GLN A 386 -0.76 12.94 -17.22
C GLN A 386 0.32 12.06 -16.55
N GLU A 387 -0.02 11.35 -15.46
CA GLU A 387 0.94 10.55 -14.69
C GLU A 387 0.80 9.03 -14.89
N GLN A 388 -0.03 8.56 -15.83
CA GLN A 388 -0.16 7.12 -16.16
C GLN A 388 1.18 6.43 -16.51
N ASN A 389 2.21 7.20 -16.90
CA ASN A 389 3.55 6.69 -17.21
C ASN A 389 4.50 6.62 -16.00
N LYS A 390 4.12 7.14 -14.82
CA LYS A 390 4.91 7.00 -13.58
C LYS A 390 4.36 5.85 -12.75
N LYS A 391 5.11 4.77 -12.74
CA LYS A 391 4.78 3.46 -12.17
C LYS A 391 4.56 3.40 -10.63
N HIS A 392 4.39 4.51 -9.90
CA HIS A 392 4.67 4.48 -8.45
C HIS A 392 3.83 5.34 -7.46
N SER A 393 2.68 5.91 -7.82
CA SER A 393 1.80 6.51 -6.78
C SER A 393 0.36 6.05 -6.93
N LEU A 394 -0.03 5.07 -6.11
CA LEU A 394 -1.42 4.61 -5.99
C LEU A 394 -2.29 5.74 -5.46
N CYS A 395 -3.45 5.97 -6.07
CA CYS A 395 -4.43 6.95 -5.59
C CYS A 395 -5.20 6.40 -4.37
N VAL A 396 -5.77 7.28 -3.54
CA VAL A 396 -6.58 6.86 -2.37
C VAL A 396 -7.69 5.88 -2.76
N LEU A 397 -8.34 6.10 -3.92
CA LEU A 397 -9.41 5.21 -4.41
C LEU A 397 -8.87 3.81 -4.79
N GLU A 398 -7.67 3.73 -5.37
CA GLU A 398 -7.03 2.47 -5.74
C GLU A 398 -6.55 1.71 -4.49
N ILE A 399 -5.96 2.42 -3.51
CA ILE A 399 -5.53 1.85 -2.24
C ILE A 399 -6.72 1.29 -1.46
N MET A 400 -7.84 2.02 -1.42
CA MET A 400 -9.07 1.56 -0.77
C MET A 400 -9.59 0.25 -1.37
N ILE A 401 -9.53 0.12 -2.69
CA ILE A 401 -9.97 -1.11 -3.39
C ILE A 401 -8.98 -2.26 -3.17
N LYS A 402 -7.68 -1.97 -3.16
CA LYS A 402 -6.61 -2.94 -2.91
C LYS A 402 -6.71 -3.54 -1.50
N ASN A 403 -6.95 -2.71 -0.49
CA ASN A 403 -7.03 -3.16 0.90
C ASN A 403 -8.42 -3.68 1.30
N ASN A 404 -9.42 -3.53 0.42
CA ASN A 404 -10.81 -3.95 0.63
C ASN A 404 -11.45 -3.36 1.91
N ASP A 405 -11.01 -2.15 2.29
CA ASP A 405 -11.36 -1.50 3.54
C ASP A 405 -12.61 -0.62 3.39
N SER A 406 -13.78 -1.20 3.67
CA SER A 406 -15.07 -0.48 3.59
C SER A 406 -15.18 0.69 4.56
N LYS A 407 -14.34 0.74 5.61
CA LYS A 407 -14.34 1.80 6.62
C LYS A 407 -13.80 3.13 6.10
N LEU A 408 -13.04 3.12 5.01
CA LEU A 408 -12.44 4.32 4.40
C LEU A 408 -13.43 5.14 3.56
N VAL A 409 -14.65 4.62 3.34
CA VAL A 409 -15.68 5.30 2.56
C VAL A 409 -16.19 6.55 3.31
N ASN A 410 -15.69 7.71 2.89
CA ASN A 410 -16.09 9.03 3.37
C ASN A 410 -17.15 9.66 2.41
N PRO A 411 -18.06 10.52 2.90
CA PRO A 411 -19.00 11.30 2.06
C PRO A 411 -18.40 11.94 0.80
N ILE A 412 -17.16 12.45 0.86
CA ILE A 412 -16.48 13.07 -0.28
C ILE A 412 -16.18 12.02 -1.37
N ILE A 413 -15.72 10.84 -0.96
CA ILE A 413 -15.43 9.73 -1.87
C ILE A 413 -16.74 9.24 -2.50
N ILE A 414 -17.84 9.17 -1.72
CA ILE A 414 -19.17 8.85 -2.23
C ILE A 414 -19.59 9.86 -3.30
N SER A 415 -19.46 11.16 -3.03
CA SER A 415 -19.78 12.22 -3.99
C SER A 415 -18.97 12.10 -5.29
N LEU A 416 -17.68 11.79 -5.19
CA LEU A 416 -16.83 11.54 -6.35
C LEU A 416 -17.33 10.35 -7.18
N ILE A 417 -17.64 9.23 -6.52
CA ILE A 417 -18.17 8.02 -7.17
C ILE A 417 -19.52 8.31 -7.84
N ASP A 418 -20.41 9.07 -7.19
CA ASP A 418 -21.72 9.44 -7.73
C ASP A 418 -21.61 10.31 -8.98
N LYS A 419 -20.66 11.25 -8.99
CA LYS A 419 -20.38 12.02 -10.20
C LYS A 419 -19.83 11.12 -11.31
N LYS A 420 -18.80 10.32 -11.06
CA LYS A 420 -18.26 9.39 -12.07
C LYS A 420 -19.36 8.46 -12.62
N TRP A 421 -20.23 7.99 -11.75
CA TRP A 421 -21.38 7.17 -12.09
C TRP A 421 -22.35 7.85 -13.06
N SER A 422 -22.80 9.07 -12.73
CA SER A 422 -23.79 9.81 -13.51
C SER A 422 -23.27 10.25 -14.89
N TYR A 423 -21.97 10.60 -15.00
CA TYR A 423 -21.41 11.11 -16.25
C TYR A 423 -21.09 10.02 -17.28
N PHE A 424 -20.51 8.88 -16.86
CA PHE A 424 -20.10 7.84 -17.82
C PHE A 424 -20.49 6.42 -17.41
N ALA A 425 -20.27 6.02 -16.15
CA ALA A 425 -20.34 4.61 -15.79
C ALA A 425 -21.76 4.05 -15.95
N TYR A 426 -22.80 4.79 -15.55
CA TYR A 426 -24.20 4.40 -15.70
C TYR A 426 -24.56 4.06 -17.15
N ARG A 427 -24.19 4.92 -18.10
CA ARG A 427 -24.53 4.74 -19.53
C ARG A 427 -23.82 3.52 -20.12
N ILE A 428 -22.56 3.29 -19.74
CA ILE A 428 -21.77 2.16 -20.22
C ILE A 428 -22.31 0.85 -19.65
N LEU A 429 -22.60 0.81 -18.35
CA LEU A 429 -23.15 -0.36 -17.69
C LEU A 429 -24.53 -0.74 -18.22
N ILE A 430 -25.44 0.23 -18.38
CA ILE A 430 -26.78 -0.03 -18.95
C ILE A 430 -26.67 -0.54 -20.38
N ARG A 431 -25.73 -0.03 -21.16
CA ARG A 431 -25.47 -0.54 -22.51
C ARG A 431 -24.96 -1.99 -22.48
N ARG A 432 -24.03 -2.32 -21.56
CA ARG A 432 -23.56 -3.70 -21.34
C ARG A 432 -24.73 -4.60 -20.94
N PHE A 433 -25.57 -4.17 -20.01
CA PHE A 433 -26.78 -4.88 -19.59
C PHE A 433 -27.70 -5.19 -20.78
N PHE A 434 -28.03 -4.20 -21.62
CA PHE A 434 -28.90 -4.43 -22.77
C PHE A 434 -28.30 -5.41 -23.77
N PHE A 435 -27.00 -5.32 -24.07
CA PHE A 435 -26.34 -6.28 -24.96
C PHE A 435 -26.33 -7.69 -24.40
N THR A 436 -25.99 -7.85 -23.11
CA THR A 436 -26.03 -9.15 -22.44
C THR A 436 -27.45 -9.71 -22.37
N PHE A 437 -28.44 -8.88 -22.05
CA PHE A 437 -29.83 -9.31 -21.97
C PHE A 437 -30.36 -9.76 -23.33
N ILE A 438 -30.07 -9.00 -24.40
CA ILE A 438 -30.41 -9.41 -25.77
C ILE A 438 -29.70 -10.72 -26.14
N TYR A 439 -28.42 -10.86 -25.78
CA TYR A 439 -27.68 -12.10 -26.01
C TYR A 439 -28.33 -13.30 -25.29
N LEU A 440 -28.75 -13.14 -24.04
CA LEU A 440 -29.47 -14.19 -23.29
C LEU A 440 -30.86 -14.49 -23.87
N LEU A 441 -31.57 -13.50 -24.40
CA LEU A 441 -32.84 -13.72 -25.10
C LEU A 441 -32.64 -14.47 -26.43
N ILE A 442 -31.58 -14.16 -27.19
CA ILE A 442 -31.20 -14.91 -28.38
C ILE A 442 -30.85 -16.34 -27.99
N PHE A 443 -30.07 -16.52 -26.92
CA PHE A 443 -29.74 -17.84 -26.39
C PHE A 443 -31.00 -18.62 -26.00
N LEU A 444 -31.92 -18.02 -25.25
CA LEU A 444 -33.22 -18.61 -24.92
C LEU A 444 -34.00 -19.02 -26.17
N ALA A 445 -34.12 -18.11 -27.15
CA ALA A 445 -34.80 -18.42 -28.41
C ALA A 445 -34.15 -19.60 -29.15
N THR A 446 -32.81 -19.68 -29.18
CA THR A 446 -32.10 -20.81 -29.79
C THR A 446 -32.36 -22.13 -29.05
N THR A 447 -32.47 -22.12 -27.72
CA THR A 447 -32.80 -23.32 -26.94
C THR A 447 -34.21 -23.84 -27.24
N ILE A 448 -35.19 -22.95 -27.37
CA ILE A 448 -36.58 -23.28 -27.71
C ILE A 448 -36.68 -23.82 -29.14
N LEU A 449 -35.98 -23.19 -30.08
CA LEU A 449 -35.93 -23.62 -31.49
C LEU A 449 -35.22 -24.97 -31.65
N GLU A 450 -34.26 -25.29 -30.78
CA GLU A 450 -33.59 -26.59 -30.78
C GLU A 450 -34.49 -27.73 -30.29
N GLN A 451 -35.28 -27.49 -29.23
CA GLN A 451 -36.21 -28.48 -28.70
C GLN A 451 -37.32 -28.82 -29.73
N THR A 452 -37.86 -27.79 -30.38
CA THR A 452 -38.84 -27.99 -31.47
C THR A 452 -38.24 -28.72 -32.68
N ARG A 453 -36.93 -28.54 -32.98
CA ARG A 453 -36.21 -29.31 -34.01
C ARG A 453 -36.11 -30.80 -33.66
N THR A 454 -35.85 -31.14 -32.41
CA THR A 454 -35.72 -32.54 -31.95
C THR A 454 -37.07 -33.26 -31.96
N GLU A 455 -38.14 -32.60 -31.53
CA GLU A 455 -39.51 -33.13 -31.58
C GLU A 455 -39.94 -33.44 -33.03
N MET A 456 -39.67 -32.53 -33.98
CA MET A 456 -39.94 -32.75 -35.40
C MET A 456 -39.17 -33.93 -36.01
N MET A 457 -37.93 -34.18 -35.57
CA MET A 457 -37.12 -35.32 -36.04
C MET A 457 -37.65 -36.68 -35.52
N ILE A 458 -38.18 -36.70 -34.29
CA ILE A 458 -38.76 -37.91 -33.67
C ILE A 458 -40.08 -38.27 -34.34
N ASP A 459 -40.91 -37.28 -34.68
CA ASP A 459 -42.21 -37.49 -35.33
C ASP A 459 -42.07 -38.02 -36.77
N ILE A 460 -41.06 -37.55 -37.51
CA ILE A 460 -40.69 -38.07 -38.84
C ILE A 460 -40.34 -39.58 -38.81
N ASN A 461 -39.74 -40.06 -37.71
CA ASN A 461 -39.36 -41.46 -37.56
C ASN A 461 -40.54 -42.37 -37.18
N ASN A 462 -41.61 -41.84 -36.59
CA ASN A 462 -42.63 -42.67 -35.92
C ASN A 462 -43.97 -42.85 -36.63
N LYS A 463 -44.38 -42.06 -37.66
CA LYS A 463 -45.44 -42.48 -38.60
C LYS A 463 -45.67 -41.51 -39.78
N THR A 464 -45.86 -42.13 -40.95
CA THR A 464 -46.48 -41.64 -42.19
C THR A 464 -45.97 -40.33 -42.80
N ARG A 465 -45.43 -40.46 -44.02
CA ARG A 465 -45.32 -39.41 -45.03
C ARG A 465 -46.70 -38.79 -45.31
N THR A 466 -47.19 -37.93 -44.45
CA THR A 466 -48.03 -36.81 -44.88
C THR A 466 -47.09 -35.63 -45.06
N THR A 467 -47.22 -34.97 -46.20
CA THR A 467 -46.48 -33.77 -46.64
C THR A 467 -46.45 -32.69 -45.56
N TYR A 468 -45.54 -32.83 -44.60
CA TYR A 468 -45.14 -31.76 -43.71
C TYR A 468 -44.35 -30.77 -44.56
N ASN A 469 -44.93 -29.58 -44.77
CA ASN A 469 -44.40 -28.53 -45.62
C ASN A 469 -42.96 -28.17 -45.21
N LYS A 470 -41.99 -28.72 -45.95
CA LYS A 470 -40.55 -28.39 -45.85
C LYS A 470 -40.30 -26.88 -45.93
N ASP A 471 -41.18 -26.15 -46.60
CA ASP A 471 -41.05 -24.71 -46.85
C ASP A 471 -41.53 -23.84 -45.67
N SER A 472 -42.52 -24.30 -44.89
CA SER A 472 -43.06 -23.52 -43.75
C SER A 472 -42.11 -23.41 -42.54
N ASN A 473 -41.17 -24.35 -42.41
CA ASN A 473 -40.19 -24.38 -41.32
C ASN A 473 -38.79 -23.88 -41.72
N MET A 474 -38.60 -23.49 -42.98
CA MET A 474 -37.35 -22.91 -43.47
C MET A 474 -36.94 -21.63 -42.71
N PRO A 475 -37.83 -20.66 -42.41
CA PRO A 475 -37.46 -19.49 -41.62
C PRO A 475 -36.99 -19.85 -40.20
N CYS A 476 -37.62 -20.81 -39.53
CA CYS A 476 -37.22 -21.26 -38.20
C CYS A 476 -35.82 -21.91 -38.20
N ARG A 477 -35.49 -22.70 -39.22
CA ARG A 477 -34.16 -23.32 -39.37
C ARG A 477 -33.06 -22.28 -39.64
N ILE A 478 -33.35 -21.29 -40.46
CA ILE A 478 -32.42 -20.19 -40.74
C ILE A 478 -32.20 -19.35 -39.46
N ALA A 479 -33.28 -19.00 -38.76
CA ALA A 479 -33.22 -18.26 -37.50
C ALA A 479 -32.39 -18.98 -36.43
N TYR A 480 -32.56 -20.31 -36.32
CA TYR A 480 -31.75 -21.14 -35.42
C TYR A 480 -30.26 -21.09 -35.78
N ILE A 481 -29.89 -21.28 -37.06
CA ILE A 481 -28.48 -21.26 -37.49
C ILE A 481 -27.85 -19.90 -37.21
N ILE A 482 -28.56 -18.81 -37.51
CA ILE A 482 -28.09 -17.44 -37.23
C ILE A 482 -27.90 -17.22 -35.74
N GLY A 483 -28.90 -17.56 -34.92
CA GLY A 483 -28.83 -17.42 -33.47
C GLY A 483 -27.68 -18.25 -32.87
N TYR A 484 -27.47 -19.46 -33.38
CA TYR A 484 -26.39 -20.34 -32.95
C TYR A 484 -25.00 -19.77 -33.27
N ILE A 485 -24.80 -19.19 -34.47
CA ILE A 485 -23.56 -18.50 -34.83
C ILE A 485 -23.31 -17.29 -33.89
N ILE A 486 -24.37 -16.55 -33.54
CA ILE A 486 -24.29 -15.43 -32.60
C ILE A 486 -23.90 -15.92 -31.20
N VAL A 487 -24.50 -16.99 -30.71
CA VAL A 487 -24.19 -17.57 -29.40
C VAL A 487 -22.74 -18.01 -29.31
N ILE A 488 -22.23 -18.74 -30.32
CA ILE A 488 -20.83 -19.19 -30.36
C ILE A 488 -19.87 -18.00 -30.45
N SER A 489 -20.12 -17.07 -31.37
CA SER A 489 -19.24 -15.91 -31.54
C SER A 489 -19.20 -15.04 -30.29
N GLY A 490 -20.33 -14.85 -29.61
CA GLY A 490 -20.38 -14.16 -28.32
C GLY A 490 -19.63 -14.89 -27.20
N ALA A 491 -19.73 -16.22 -27.12
CA ALA A 491 -18.99 -17.02 -26.13
C ALA A 491 -17.47 -16.95 -26.36
N LEU A 492 -17.02 -17.03 -27.62
CA LEU A 492 -15.60 -16.88 -27.98
C LEU A 492 -15.09 -15.47 -27.69
N PHE A 493 -15.87 -14.44 -28.04
CA PHE A 493 -15.53 -13.05 -27.78
C PHE A 493 -15.39 -12.79 -26.28
N LYS A 494 -16.37 -13.24 -25.47
CA LYS A 494 -16.32 -13.03 -24.02
C LYS A 494 -15.18 -13.83 -23.37
N GLY A 495 -14.93 -15.07 -23.82
CA GLY A 495 -13.77 -15.84 -23.37
C GLY A 495 -12.43 -15.15 -23.69
N ALA A 496 -12.30 -14.52 -24.85
CA ALA A 496 -11.11 -13.74 -25.20
C ALA A 496 -10.94 -12.49 -24.32
N CYS A 497 -12.03 -11.82 -23.96
CA CYS A 497 -11.98 -10.72 -22.99
C CYS A 497 -11.48 -11.19 -21.62
N GLU A 498 -12.00 -12.30 -21.08
CA GLU A 498 -11.54 -12.82 -19.78
C GLU A 498 -10.05 -13.20 -19.81
N ILE A 499 -9.55 -13.78 -20.91
CA ILE A 499 -8.12 -14.09 -21.06
C ILE A 499 -7.27 -12.81 -21.04
N LYS A 500 -7.76 -11.73 -21.68
CA LYS A 500 -7.11 -10.44 -21.66
C LYS A 500 -7.08 -9.86 -20.23
N ASP A 501 -8.20 -9.94 -19.52
CA ASP A 501 -8.30 -9.44 -18.14
C ASP A 501 -7.34 -10.20 -17.20
N ILE A 502 -7.21 -11.52 -17.36
CA ILE A 502 -6.22 -12.34 -16.62
C ILE A 502 -4.78 -11.88 -16.90
N TYR A 503 -4.48 -11.50 -18.15
CA TYR A 503 -3.15 -11.00 -18.52
C TYR A 503 -2.86 -9.61 -17.94
N ASP A 504 -3.85 -8.71 -17.96
CA ASP A 504 -3.71 -7.32 -17.52
C ASP A 504 -3.64 -7.22 -15.97
N LEU A 505 -4.44 -8.00 -15.24
CA LEU A 505 -4.47 -8.01 -13.77
C LEU A 505 -3.39 -8.91 -13.14
N GLY A 506 -2.96 -9.95 -13.86
CA GLY A 506 -2.13 -11.04 -13.35
C GLY A 506 -2.94 -12.12 -12.62
N TRP A 507 -2.49 -13.38 -12.70
CA TRP A 507 -3.22 -14.54 -12.17
C TRP A 507 -3.57 -14.44 -10.69
N GLU A 508 -2.62 -14.01 -9.85
CA GLU A 508 -2.84 -13.91 -8.40
C GLU A 508 -3.92 -12.88 -8.07
N ASN A 509 -3.88 -11.68 -8.66
CA ASN A 509 -4.88 -10.65 -8.41
C ASN A 509 -6.25 -11.00 -9.01
N TYR A 510 -6.29 -11.73 -10.13
CA TYR A 510 -7.54 -12.19 -10.74
C TYR A 510 -8.28 -13.19 -9.83
N VAL A 511 -7.56 -14.18 -9.28
CA VAL A 511 -8.15 -15.19 -8.38
C VAL A 511 -8.40 -14.63 -6.98
N HIS A 512 -7.53 -13.76 -6.48
CA HIS A 512 -7.70 -13.08 -5.20
C HIS A 512 -8.61 -11.85 -5.27
N SER A 513 -9.20 -11.56 -6.42
CA SER A 513 -10.27 -10.56 -6.50
C SER A 513 -11.38 -10.96 -5.53
N THR A 514 -11.67 -10.10 -4.56
CA THR A 514 -12.69 -10.38 -3.53
C THR A 514 -13.98 -9.67 -3.89
N GLY A 515 -15.13 -10.33 -3.77
CA GLY A 515 -16.44 -9.67 -3.91
C GLY A 515 -17.20 -10.02 -5.20
N PRO A 516 -18.19 -9.21 -5.61
CA PRO A 516 -19.04 -9.48 -6.77
C PRO A 516 -18.34 -9.42 -8.13
N VAL A 517 -17.19 -8.74 -8.24
CA VAL A 517 -16.37 -8.74 -9.48
C VAL A 517 -15.78 -10.12 -9.74
N PHE A 518 -15.33 -10.82 -8.70
CA PHE A 518 -14.93 -12.23 -8.82
C PHE A 518 -16.07 -13.11 -9.32
N LEU A 519 -17.30 -12.87 -8.85
CA LEU A 519 -18.47 -13.59 -9.37
C LEU A 519 -18.74 -13.27 -10.83
N GLU A 520 -18.53 -12.03 -11.28
CA GLU A 520 -18.66 -11.67 -12.70
C GLU A 520 -17.74 -12.56 -13.53
N HIS A 521 -16.44 -12.57 -13.18
CA HIS A 521 -15.41 -13.35 -13.85
C HIS A 521 -15.70 -14.85 -13.79
N LEU A 522 -16.04 -15.39 -12.61
CA LEU A 522 -16.34 -16.80 -12.41
C LEU A 522 -17.56 -17.25 -13.23
N LEU A 523 -18.69 -16.54 -13.12
CA LEU A 523 -19.93 -16.92 -13.82
C LEU A 523 -19.79 -16.75 -15.33
N SER A 524 -19.13 -15.69 -15.78
CA SER A 524 -18.83 -15.44 -17.20
C SER A 524 -17.95 -16.53 -17.81
N CYS A 525 -16.87 -16.89 -17.11
CA CYS A 525 -15.94 -17.94 -17.53
C CYS A 525 -16.63 -19.31 -17.57
N LEU A 526 -17.37 -19.67 -16.52
CA LEU A 526 -18.13 -20.91 -16.48
C LEU A 526 -19.20 -20.97 -17.58
N PHE A 527 -19.94 -19.89 -17.80
CA PHE A 527 -20.97 -19.82 -18.83
C PHE A 527 -20.39 -19.97 -20.24
N SER A 528 -19.33 -19.24 -20.57
CA SER A 528 -18.66 -19.34 -21.87
C SER A 528 -18.04 -20.72 -22.09
N LEU A 529 -17.40 -21.31 -21.07
CA LEU A 529 -16.86 -22.67 -21.11
C LEU A 529 -17.97 -23.72 -21.33
N CYS A 530 -19.09 -23.62 -20.61
CA CYS A 530 -20.22 -24.53 -20.79
C CYS A 530 -20.77 -24.49 -22.22
N ILE A 531 -20.90 -23.30 -22.83
CA ILE A 531 -21.33 -23.17 -24.23
C ILE A 531 -20.35 -23.88 -25.17
N LEU A 532 -19.03 -23.65 -24.99
CA LEU A 532 -18.02 -24.29 -25.83
C LEU A 532 -18.00 -25.81 -25.67
N ILE A 533 -18.16 -26.32 -24.45
CA ILE A 533 -18.27 -27.76 -24.17
C ILE A 533 -19.52 -28.33 -24.85
N VAL A 534 -20.67 -27.64 -24.78
CA VAL A 534 -21.89 -28.07 -25.50
C VAL A 534 -21.62 -28.22 -26.99
N GLN A 535 -20.89 -27.27 -27.61
CA GLN A 535 -20.57 -27.39 -29.03
C GLN A 535 -19.63 -28.56 -29.33
N PHE A 536 -18.65 -28.80 -28.46
CA PHE A 536 -17.80 -29.97 -28.57
C PHE A 536 -18.62 -31.27 -28.47
N LEU A 537 -19.46 -31.42 -27.45
CA LEU A 537 -20.31 -32.61 -27.27
C LEU A 537 -21.25 -32.84 -28.46
N ARG A 538 -21.79 -31.75 -29.03
CA ARG A 538 -22.66 -31.78 -30.19
C ARG A 538 -21.94 -32.27 -31.45
N LEU A 539 -20.69 -31.84 -31.68
CA LEU A 539 -19.87 -32.30 -32.79
C LEU A 539 -19.61 -33.81 -32.73
N PHE A 540 -19.39 -34.35 -31.52
CA PHE A 540 -19.15 -35.77 -31.28
C PHE A 540 -20.42 -36.60 -31.03
N LYS A 541 -21.61 -35.98 -31.07
CA LYS A 541 -22.92 -36.61 -30.82
C LYS A 541 -22.99 -37.37 -29.48
N ILE A 542 -22.43 -36.80 -28.42
CA ILE A 542 -22.40 -37.39 -27.08
C ILE A 542 -23.73 -37.08 -26.35
N PRO A 543 -24.38 -38.07 -25.69
CA PRO A 543 -25.74 -37.93 -25.15
C PRO A 543 -25.88 -36.95 -23.96
N TYR A 544 -24.78 -36.48 -23.37
CA TYR A 544 -24.79 -35.60 -22.18
C TYR A 544 -24.89 -34.11 -22.50
N GLU A 545 -25.09 -33.74 -23.77
CA GLU A 545 -25.17 -32.35 -24.22
C GLU A 545 -26.24 -31.54 -23.45
N ASN A 546 -27.46 -32.09 -23.33
CA ASN A 546 -28.59 -31.40 -22.70
C ASN A 546 -28.35 -31.06 -21.23
N VAL A 547 -27.55 -31.87 -20.52
CA VAL A 547 -27.24 -31.64 -19.11
C VAL A 547 -26.37 -30.39 -18.96
N ILE A 548 -25.28 -30.31 -19.74
CA ILE A 548 -24.38 -29.15 -19.69
C ILE A 548 -25.08 -27.90 -20.24
N HIS A 549 -25.93 -28.07 -21.26
CA HIS A 549 -26.73 -26.98 -21.79
C HIS A 549 -27.71 -26.41 -20.75
N ALA A 550 -28.35 -27.25 -19.95
CA ALA A 550 -29.22 -26.81 -18.85
C ALA A 550 -28.45 -26.01 -17.79
N PHE A 551 -27.23 -26.45 -17.44
CA PHE A 551 -26.35 -25.67 -16.54
C PHE A 551 -25.96 -24.33 -17.15
N ALA A 552 -25.67 -24.26 -18.45
CA ALA A 552 -25.38 -23.01 -19.14
C ALA A 552 -26.57 -22.03 -19.07
N CYS A 553 -27.80 -22.51 -19.26
CA CYS A 553 -29.01 -21.70 -19.10
C CYS A 553 -29.11 -21.09 -17.70
N PHE A 554 -28.90 -21.89 -16.66
CA PHE A 554 -28.97 -21.40 -15.29
C PHE A 554 -27.87 -20.37 -14.98
N LEU A 555 -26.62 -20.65 -15.35
CA LEU A 555 -25.49 -19.76 -15.13
C LEU A 555 -25.65 -18.41 -15.86
N GLY A 556 -26.18 -18.44 -17.08
CA GLY A 556 -26.42 -17.22 -17.87
C GLY A 556 -27.39 -16.25 -17.19
N TRP A 557 -28.44 -16.76 -16.54
CA TRP A 557 -29.37 -15.92 -15.77
C TRP A 557 -28.80 -15.49 -14.42
N LEU A 558 -28.01 -16.33 -13.75
CA LEU A 558 -27.29 -15.92 -12.54
C LEU A 558 -26.31 -14.76 -12.79
N TYR A 559 -25.70 -14.70 -13.98
CA TYR A 559 -24.85 -13.58 -14.38
C TYR A 559 -25.57 -12.22 -14.32
N MET A 560 -26.91 -12.19 -14.42
CA MET A 560 -27.69 -10.95 -14.34
C MET A 560 -27.64 -10.27 -12.97
N PHE A 561 -27.31 -11.00 -11.90
CA PHE A 561 -27.15 -10.41 -10.56
C PHE A 561 -26.04 -9.35 -10.51
N PHE A 562 -25.02 -9.48 -11.37
CA PHE A 562 -23.96 -8.48 -11.48
C PHE A 562 -24.51 -7.09 -11.87
N PHE A 563 -25.42 -7.02 -12.84
CA PHE A 563 -25.91 -5.74 -13.35
C PHE A 563 -26.85 -5.00 -12.38
N ILE A 564 -27.50 -5.73 -11.47
CA ILE A 564 -28.36 -5.10 -10.46
C ILE A 564 -27.59 -4.71 -9.19
N MET A 565 -26.35 -5.17 -9.03
CA MET A 565 -25.54 -4.86 -7.84
C MET A 565 -25.21 -3.37 -7.67
N PRO A 566 -24.89 -2.59 -8.73
CA PRO A 566 -24.49 -1.19 -8.55
C PRO A 566 -25.61 -0.24 -8.09
N PHE A 567 -26.86 -0.67 -8.11
CA PHE A 567 -27.99 0.16 -7.68
C PHE A 567 -28.16 0.13 -6.16
N GLU A 568 -28.44 1.28 -5.56
CA GLU A 568 -28.56 1.44 -4.11
C GLU A 568 -29.64 0.54 -3.48
N PHE A 569 -30.76 0.34 -4.19
CA PHE A 569 -31.88 -0.48 -3.69
C PHE A 569 -31.56 -1.98 -3.65
N THR A 570 -30.87 -2.51 -4.67
CA THR A 570 -30.63 -3.95 -4.85
C THR A 570 -29.23 -4.40 -4.45
N GLY A 571 -28.24 -3.52 -4.49
CA GLY A 571 -26.84 -3.82 -4.25
C GLY A 571 -26.53 -4.44 -2.90
N PRO A 572 -26.92 -3.80 -1.78
CA PRO A 572 -26.76 -4.37 -0.44
C PRO A 572 -27.35 -5.78 -0.33
N LEU A 573 -28.52 -6.04 -0.94
CA LEU A 573 -29.17 -7.35 -0.91
C LEU A 573 -28.35 -8.42 -1.64
N VAL A 574 -27.79 -8.10 -2.81
CA VAL A 574 -26.93 -9.04 -3.58
C VAL A 574 -25.66 -9.37 -2.79
N ILE A 575 -25.04 -8.37 -2.15
CA ILE A 575 -23.86 -8.57 -1.30
C ILE A 575 -24.18 -9.45 -0.09
N MET A 576 -25.36 -9.27 0.51
CA MET A 576 -25.84 -10.11 1.62
C MET A 576 -26.04 -11.56 1.20
N ILE A 577 -26.75 -11.81 0.09
CA ILE A 577 -26.96 -13.15 -0.44
C ILE A 577 -25.62 -13.86 -0.68
N TYR A 578 -24.66 -13.16 -1.28
CA TYR A 578 -23.33 -13.71 -1.54
C TYR A 578 -22.59 -14.10 -0.24
N LYS A 579 -22.49 -13.17 0.72
CA LYS A 579 -21.77 -13.43 1.97
C LYS A 579 -22.39 -14.57 2.77
N ILE A 580 -23.72 -14.62 2.84
CA ILE A 580 -24.44 -15.68 3.54
C ILE A 580 -24.23 -17.04 2.83
N LEU A 581 -24.32 -17.08 1.50
CA LEU A 581 -24.15 -18.33 0.73
C LEU A 581 -22.73 -18.90 0.84
N PHE A 582 -21.69 -18.06 0.77
CA PHE A 582 -20.31 -18.55 0.83
C PHE A 582 -19.82 -18.80 2.26
N ASN A 583 -20.23 -18.01 3.26
CA ASN A 583 -19.72 -18.20 4.62
C ASN A 583 -20.52 -19.22 5.42
N ASP A 584 -21.85 -19.17 5.37
CA ASP A 584 -22.70 -19.95 6.29
C ASP A 584 -23.19 -21.24 5.62
N VAL A 585 -23.69 -21.14 4.39
CA VAL A 585 -24.20 -22.32 3.67
C VAL A 585 -23.07 -23.31 3.35
N LEU A 586 -21.86 -22.86 3.00
CA LEU A 586 -20.73 -23.79 2.79
C LEU A 586 -20.32 -24.53 4.08
N ARG A 587 -20.26 -23.83 5.23
CA ARG A 587 -19.97 -24.47 6.53
C ARG A 587 -21.04 -25.49 6.90
N PHE A 588 -22.31 -25.13 6.68
CA PHE A 588 -23.43 -26.04 6.85
C PHE A 588 -23.33 -27.25 5.92
N CYS A 589 -23.04 -27.06 4.63
CA CYS A 589 -22.88 -28.14 3.66
C CYS A 589 -21.78 -29.13 4.09
N ILE A 590 -20.66 -28.66 4.64
CA ILE A 590 -19.58 -29.54 5.13
C ILE A 590 -20.09 -30.41 6.28
N ILE A 591 -20.74 -29.82 7.29
CA ILE A 591 -21.29 -30.56 8.43
C ILE A 591 -22.37 -31.54 7.95
N TYR A 592 -23.27 -31.08 7.08
CA TYR A 592 -24.32 -31.88 6.50
C TYR A 592 -23.80 -33.08 5.71
N LEU A 593 -22.73 -32.91 4.91
CA LEU A 593 -22.13 -34.00 4.13
C LEU A 593 -21.59 -35.14 5.01
N ILE A 594 -21.07 -34.83 6.21
CA ILE A 594 -20.62 -35.84 7.17
C ILE A 594 -21.81 -36.71 7.62
N PHE A 595 -22.92 -36.08 8.00
CA PHE A 595 -24.12 -36.80 8.39
C PHE A 595 -24.77 -37.52 7.20
N LEU A 596 -24.81 -36.90 6.02
CA LEU A 596 -25.34 -37.51 4.80
C LEU A 596 -24.60 -38.80 4.46
N ALA A 597 -23.27 -38.80 4.54
CA ALA A 597 -22.47 -40.01 4.34
C ALA A 597 -22.76 -41.08 5.40
N GLY A 598 -22.81 -40.70 6.68
CA GLY A 598 -23.06 -41.64 7.78
C GLY A 598 -24.46 -42.28 7.73
N PHE A 599 -25.50 -41.48 7.51
CA PHE A 599 -26.86 -41.98 7.37
C PHE A 599 -27.03 -42.79 6.09
N SER A 600 -26.56 -42.29 4.93
CA SER A 600 -26.70 -43.03 3.66
C SER A 600 -26.00 -44.39 3.68
N GLN A 601 -24.83 -44.49 4.34
CA GLN A 601 -24.16 -45.77 4.57
C GLN A 601 -24.97 -46.68 5.50
N SER A 602 -25.55 -46.14 6.57
CA SER A 602 -26.40 -46.90 7.50
C SER A 602 -27.65 -47.45 6.83
N TYR A 603 -28.33 -46.64 6.02
CA TYR A 603 -29.46 -47.06 5.19
C TYR A 603 -29.04 -48.11 4.16
N PHE A 604 -27.88 -47.94 3.50
CA PHE A 604 -27.38 -48.91 2.53
C PHE A 604 -27.14 -50.29 3.16
N VAL A 605 -26.53 -50.34 4.35
CA VAL A 605 -26.29 -51.59 5.09
C VAL A 605 -27.62 -52.24 5.51
N LEU A 606 -28.57 -51.46 6.02
CA LEU A 606 -29.84 -51.96 6.52
C LEU A 606 -30.72 -52.56 5.40
N PHE A 607 -30.63 -52.02 4.19
CA PHE A 607 -31.51 -52.37 3.07
C PHE A 607 -30.80 -53.11 1.91
N ASN A 608 -29.55 -53.52 2.13
CA ASN A 608 -28.70 -54.41 1.32
C ASN A 608 -29.03 -54.50 -0.19
N ARG A 609 -29.05 -53.35 -0.87
CA ARG A 609 -29.27 -53.30 -2.32
C ARG A 609 -27.97 -53.60 -3.07
N ASN A 610 -28.05 -54.38 -4.14
CA ASN A 610 -26.91 -54.84 -4.94
C ASN A 610 -26.03 -53.67 -5.46
N GLY A 611 -24.86 -53.48 -4.85
CA GLY A 611 -23.76 -52.65 -5.37
C GLY A 611 -23.98 -51.13 -5.30
N LEU A 612 -23.21 -50.40 -6.11
CA LEU A 612 -23.11 -48.93 -6.11
C LEU A 612 -24.45 -48.21 -6.29
N GLN A 613 -25.37 -48.78 -7.08
CA GLN A 613 -26.69 -48.19 -7.35
C GLN A 613 -27.56 -48.11 -6.09
N GLY A 614 -27.47 -49.11 -5.21
CA GLY A 614 -28.17 -49.12 -3.92
C GLY A 614 -27.70 -48.01 -2.98
N TYR A 615 -26.37 -47.79 -2.95
CA TYR A 615 -25.77 -46.72 -2.15
C TYR A 615 -26.15 -45.34 -2.68
N LEU A 616 -26.10 -45.12 -4.00
CA LEU A 616 -26.52 -43.86 -4.63
C LEU A 616 -27.99 -43.55 -4.39
N LEU A 617 -28.87 -44.56 -4.37
CA LEU A 617 -30.27 -44.37 -4.01
C LEU A 617 -30.43 -43.96 -2.54
N SER A 618 -29.65 -44.57 -1.63
CA SER A 618 -29.66 -44.22 -0.21
C SER A 618 -29.20 -42.77 0.01
N ILE A 619 -28.15 -42.33 -0.72
CA ILE A 619 -27.72 -40.93 -0.75
C ILE A 619 -28.86 -40.03 -1.27
N LYS A 620 -29.51 -40.40 -2.38
CA LYS A 620 -30.60 -39.61 -2.97
C LYS A 620 -31.75 -39.41 -1.99
N GLN A 621 -32.18 -40.47 -1.31
CA GLN A 621 -33.27 -40.41 -0.33
C GLN A 621 -32.87 -39.59 0.90
N CYS A 622 -31.67 -39.81 1.45
CA CYS A 622 -31.16 -38.99 2.54
C CYS A 622 -30.96 -37.53 2.14
N PHE A 623 -30.70 -37.23 0.86
CA PHE A 623 -30.65 -35.85 0.40
C PHE A 623 -32.04 -35.21 0.30
N LEU A 624 -33.02 -35.93 -0.24
CA LEU A 624 -34.42 -35.46 -0.33
C LEU A 624 -35.06 -35.26 1.06
N GLY A 625 -34.62 -36.03 2.06
CA GLY A 625 -35.05 -35.84 3.45
C GLY A 625 -34.71 -34.48 4.06
N LEU A 626 -33.75 -33.73 3.50
CA LEU A 626 -33.47 -32.35 3.90
C LEU A 626 -34.64 -31.40 3.58
N ILE A 627 -35.37 -31.69 2.49
CA ILE A 627 -36.53 -30.91 2.01
C ILE A 627 -37.85 -31.59 2.47
N GLU A 628 -37.77 -32.49 3.46
CA GLU A 628 -38.89 -33.26 4.02
C GLU A 628 -39.56 -34.28 3.09
N ASP A 629 -38.99 -34.57 1.91
CA ASP A 629 -39.51 -35.58 0.96
C ASP A 629 -38.80 -36.95 1.12
N PHE A 630 -38.64 -37.41 2.37
CA PHE A 630 -38.06 -38.73 2.63
C PHE A 630 -39.14 -39.80 2.54
N ASN A 631 -39.12 -40.58 1.46
CA ASN A 631 -40.08 -41.64 1.30
C ASN A 631 -39.58 -42.96 1.95
N LEU A 632 -40.09 -43.24 3.14
CA LEU A 632 -39.80 -44.44 3.92
C LEU A 632 -40.24 -45.73 3.20
N GLU A 633 -41.23 -45.66 2.30
CA GLU A 633 -41.75 -46.83 1.57
C GLU A 633 -40.70 -47.47 0.66
N TYR A 634 -39.69 -46.71 0.20
CA TYR A 634 -38.56 -47.28 -0.56
C TYR A 634 -37.71 -48.26 0.25
N PHE A 635 -37.85 -48.28 1.57
CA PHE A 635 -37.03 -49.05 2.49
C PHE A 635 -37.83 -50.13 3.23
N ILE A 636 -39.12 -50.30 2.95
CA ILE A 636 -39.95 -51.31 3.64
C ILE A 636 -39.74 -52.69 2.96
N GLU A 637 -38.72 -53.43 3.42
CA GLU A 637 -38.70 -54.90 3.34
C GLU A 637 -38.74 -55.46 4.78
N GLU A 638 -39.63 -56.42 5.02
CA GLU A 638 -40.28 -56.72 6.31
C GLU A 638 -39.38 -57.15 7.49
N GLN A 639 -38.06 -57.30 7.34
CA GLN A 639 -37.23 -57.94 8.38
C GLN A 639 -36.74 -57.00 9.51
N HIS A 640 -36.54 -55.69 9.25
CA HIS A 640 -35.97 -54.76 10.26
C HIS A 640 -36.62 -53.36 10.27
N LEU A 641 -37.95 -53.30 10.17
CA LEU A 641 -38.72 -52.04 10.11
C LEU A 641 -38.40 -51.09 11.28
N TRP A 642 -38.29 -51.61 12.51
CA TRP A 642 -38.09 -50.81 13.71
C TRP A 642 -36.75 -50.06 13.74
N ILE A 643 -35.66 -50.65 13.22
CA ILE A 643 -34.34 -50.00 13.14
C ILE A 643 -34.39 -48.89 12.09
N GLY A 644 -35.03 -49.13 10.95
CA GLY A 644 -35.21 -48.14 9.89
C GLY A 644 -36.01 -46.93 10.36
N THR A 645 -37.13 -47.16 11.05
CA THR A 645 -37.93 -46.08 11.64
C THR A 645 -37.16 -45.31 12.71
N LEU A 646 -36.35 -45.98 13.54
CA LEU A 646 -35.51 -45.31 14.55
C LEU A 646 -34.45 -44.41 13.90
N LEU A 647 -33.73 -44.92 12.88
CA LEU A 647 -32.75 -44.15 12.12
C LEU A 647 -33.40 -42.96 11.40
N PHE A 648 -34.63 -43.12 10.93
CA PHE A 648 -35.40 -42.04 10.31
C PHE A 648 -35.75 -40.94 11.33
N VAL A 649 -36.26 -41.31 12.51
CA VAL A 649 -36.54 -40.33 13.57
C VAL A 649 -35.27 -39.60 13.99
N LEU A 650 -34.15 -40.31 14.15
CA LEU A 650 -32.85 -39.70 14.46
C LEU A 650 -32.39 -38.74 13.35
N TYR A 651 -32.55 -39.14 12.09
CA TYR A 651 -32.23 -38.30 10.94
C TYR A 651 -33.05 -37.01 10.95
N VAL A 652 -34.38 -37.08 11.11
CA VAL A 652 -35.26 -35.89 11.13
C VAL A 652 -34.91 -34.97 12.29
N VAL A 653 -34.67 -35.52 13.49
CA VAL A 653 -34.30 -34.70 14.65
C VAL A 653 -32.95 -34.01 14.46
N ILE A 654 -31.95 -34.73 13.96
CA ILE A 654 -30.60 -34.15 13.80
C ILE A 654 -30.53 -33.20 12.60
N ILE A 655 -31.00 -33.62 11.43
CA ILE A 655 -30.85 -32.85 10.20
C ILE A 655 -31.92 -31.75 10.11
N THR A 656 -33.19 -32.13 10.18
CA THR A 656 -34.30 -31.20 9.94
C THR A 656 -34.52 -30.27 11.11
N ILE A 657 -34.48 -30.77 12.35
CA ILE A 657 -34.73 -29.92 13.52
C ILE A 657 -33.45 -29.22 13.99
N LEU A 658 -32.35 -29.93 14.19
CA LEU A 658 -31.15 -29.32 14.78
C LEU A 658 -30.33 -28.53 13.75
N LEU A 659 -29.90 -29.16 12.65
CA LEU A 659 -29.00 -28.50 11.70
C LEU A 659 -29.68 -27.35 10.93
N LEU A 660 -30.97 -27.49 10.55
CA LEU A 660 -31.68 -26.40 9.87
C LEU A 660 -31.88 -25.18 10.77
N ASN A 661 -32.25 -25.39 12.05
CA ASN A 661 -32.39 -24.29 13.01
C ASN A 661 -31.04 -23.63 13.31
N LEU A 662 -29.96 -24.41 13.35
CA LEU A 662 -28.61 -23.88 13.48
C LEU A 662 -28.20 -23.06 12.25
N LEU A 663 -28.56 -23.50 11.03
CA LEU A 663 -28.34 -22.71 9.81
C LEU A 663 -29.10 -21.39 9.85
N ILE A 664 -30.38 -21.41 10.24
CA ILE A 664 -31.20 -20.20 10.34
C ILE A 664 -30.60 -19.22 11.36
N ALA A 665 -30.15 -19.72 12.52
CA ALA A 665 -29.51 -18.89 13.53
C ALA A 665 -28.20 -18.25 13.03
N MET A 666 -27.33 -19.03 12.39
CA MET A 666 -26.09 -18.49 11.79
C MET A 666 -26.40 -17.45 10.69
N MET A 667 -27.40 -17.72 9.85
CA MET A 667 -27.81 -16.79 8.80
C MET A 667 -28.37 -15.48 9.36
N ASP A 668 -29.09 -15.51 10.49
CA ASP A 668 -29.63 -14.31 11.13
C ASP A 668 -28.53 -13.43 11.73
N ASP A 669 -27.57 -14.04 12.44
CA ASP A 669 -26.40 -13.33 12.96
C ASP A 669 -25.59 -12.68 11.83
N THR A 670 -25.24 -13.46 10.79
CA THR A 670 -24.54 -12.92 9.61
C THR A 670 -25.37 -11.87 8.88
N TYR A 671 -26.69 -12.05 8.75
CA TYR A 671 -27.57 -11.06 8.13
C TYR A 671 -27.50 -9.73 8.86
N THR A 672 -27.61 -9.72 10.19
CA THR A 672 -27.59 -8.49 10.98
C THR A 672 -26.23 -7.79 10.91
N ASP A 673 -25.13 -8.54 10.97
CA ASP A 673 -23.78 -7.99 10.89
C ASP A 673 -23.47 -7.46 9.48
N VAL A 674 -23.79 -8.22 8.44
CA VAL A 674 -23.58 -7.76 7.07
C VAL A 674 -24.45 -6.55 6.78
N LYS A 675 -25.71 -6.49 7.25
CA LYS A 675 -26.60 -5.34 7.04
C LYS A 675 -26.02 -4.04 7.60
N ARG A 676 -25.33 -4.08 8.75
CA ARG A 676 -24.67 -2.89 9.34
C ARG A 676 -23.56 -2.33 8.45
N SER A 677 -22.81 -3.20 7.76
CA SER A 677 -21.69 -2.80 6.88
C SER A 677 -22.04 -2.80 5.40
N ALA A 678 -23.25 -3.24 5.00
CA ALA A 678 -23.61 -3.50 3.61
C ALA A 678 -23.60 -2.23 2.75
N THR A 679 -24.00 -1.09 3.32
CA THR A 679 -23.98 0.20 2.59
C THR A 679 -22.55 0.63 2.25
N GLN A 680 -21.62 0.52 3.21
CA GLN A 680 -20.21 0.86 2.99
C GLN A 680 -19.56 -0.10 1.98
N LEU A 681 -19.85 -1.40 2.11
CA LEU A 681 -19.38 -2.41 1.17
C LEU A 681 -19.95 -2.18 -0.23
N TRP A 682 -21.21 -1.80 -0.34
CA TRP A 682 -21.84 -1.47 -1.61
C TRP A 682 -21.15 -0.28 -2.29
N HIS A 683 -20.83 0.79 -1.55
CA HIS A 683 -20.06 1.91 -2.11
C HIS A 683 -18.68 1.49 -2.59
N LEU A 684 -17.98 0.62 -1.84
CA LEU A 684 -16.67 0.10 -2.23
C LEU A 684 -16.74 -0.74 -3.51
N GLU A 685 -17.73 -1.64 -3.62
CA GLU A 685 -17.92 -2.47 -4.81
C GLU A 685 -18.38 -1.64 -6.02
N ARG A 686 -19.21 -0.62 -5.79
CA ARG A 686 -19.59 0.35 -6.83
C ARG A 686 -18.37 1.16 -7.30
N ALA A 687 -17.46 1.53 -6.40
CA ALA A 687 -16.21 2.20 -6.74
C ALA A 687 -15.33 1.32 -7.64
N ARG A 688 -15.21 0.03 -7.31
CA ARG A 688 -14.45 -0.94 -8.11
C ARG A 688 -14.98 -1.02 -9.54
N ILE A 689 -16.28 -1.19 -9.73
CA ILE A 689 -16.91 -1.21 -11.06
C ILE A 689 -16.67 0.10 -11.83
N VAL A 690 -16.75 1.24 -11.15
CA VAL A 690 -16.49 2.54 -11.78
C VAL A 690 -15.05 2.63 -12.29
N LEU A 691 -14.06 2.17 -11.50
CA LEU A 691 -12.66 2.15 -11.92
C LEU A 691 -12.40 1.14 -13.05
N ASP A 692 -13.03 -0.03 -13.01
CA ASP A 692 -12.90 -1.03 -14.07
C ASP A 692 -13.42 -0.47 -15.39
N ILE A 693 -14.62 0.14 -15.38
CA ILE A 693 -15.17 0.85 -16.53
C ILE A 693 -14.25 2.01 -16.97
N GLU A 694 -13.64 2.73 -16.03
CA GLU A 694 -12.73 3.83 -16.33
C GLU A 694 -11.47 3.36 -17.06
N SER A 695 -10.96 2.16 -16.73
CA SER A 695 -9.81 1.53 -17.40
C SER A 695 -10.11 1.09 -18.85
N GLU A 696 -11.36 0.71 -19.13
CA GLU A 696 -11.80 0.29 -20.48
C GLU A 696 -11.97 1.48 -21.44
N ILE A 697 -12.11 2.71 -20.92
CA ILE A 697 -12.40 3.90 -21.73
C ILE A 697 -11.12 4.45 -22.36
N SER A 698 -11.17 4.72 -23.68
CA SER A 698 -10.12 5.44 -24.40
C SER A 698 -9.80 6.80 -23.75
N ILE A 699 -8.52 7.15 -23.63
CA ILE A 699 -8.00 8.35 -22.96
C ILE A 699 -8.75 9.65 -23.35
N SER A 700 -9.08 9.83 -24.64
CA SER A 700 -9.80 11.02 -25.13
C SER A 700 -11.23 11.16 -24.57
N LYS A 701 -11.99 10.05 -24.53
CA LYS A 701 -13.33 10.00 -23.93
C LYS A 701 -13.28 10.14 -22.42
N ARG A 702 -12.23 9.62 -21.79
CA ARG A 702 -11.97 9.76 -20.35
C ARG A 702 -11.77 11.24 -20.01
N GLN A 703 -10.90 11.95 -20.73
CA GLN A 703 -10.65 13.37 -20.52
C GLN A 703 -11.91 14.24 -20.71
N SER A 704 -12.71 13.95 -21.75
CA SER A 704 -14.00 14.63 -21.97
C SER A 704 -15.02 14.38 -20.84
N SER A 705 -14.98 13.21 -20.22
CA SER A 705 -15.88 12.85 -19.11
C SER A 705 -15.41 13.44 -17.79
N ILE A 706 -14.10 13.45 -17.57
CA ILE A 706 -13.41 14.05 -16.41
C ILE A 706 -13.76 15.54 -16.34
N ASN A 707 -13.58 16.30 -17.42
CA ASN A 707 -13.89 17.74 -17.49
C ASN A 707 -15.34 18.15 -17.18
N LYS A 708 -16.26 17.20 -16.99
CA LYS A 708 -17.66 17.50 -16.65
C LYS A 708 -17.94 17.57 -15.15
N TYR A 709 -17.09 16.96 -14.31
CA TYR A 709 -17.35 16.83 -12.87
C TYR A 709 -16.39 17.57 -11.95
N TRP A 710 -15.25 18.03 -12.47
CA TRP A 710 -14.29 18.87 -11.75
C TRP A 710 -14.23 20.29 -12.31
N VAL A 711 -13.77 21.21 -11.47
CA VAL A 711 -13.61 22.64 -11.79
C VAL A 711 -12.13 22.99 -11.70
N ASP A 712 -11.61 23.67 -12.73
CA ASP A 712 -10.25 24.21 -12.73
C ASP A 712 -10.22 25.56 -12.03
N ILE A 713 -9.40 25.67 -10.98
CA ILE A 713 -9.13 26.94 -10.32
C ILE A 713 -7.61 27.09 -10.22
N ARG A 714 -7.06 28.02 -11.01
CA ARG A 714 -5.62 28.34 -11.04
C ARG A 714 -4.72 27.16 -11.42
N GLY A 715 -5.19 26.23 -12.26
CA GLY A 715 -4.43 25.06 -12.70
C GLY A 715 -4.51 23.86 -11.75
N GLU A 716 -5.32 23.95 -10.70
CA GLU A 716 -5.59 22.84 -9.77
C GLU A 716 -7.03 22.33 -9.95
N ARG A 717 -7.20 21.01 -9.80
CA ARG A 717 -8.45 20.30 -10.06
C ARG A 717 -9.26 20.13 -8.78
N TYR A 718 -10.50 20.63 -8.76
CA TYR A 718 -11.38 20.55 -7.60
C TYR A 718 -12.68 19.81 -7.87
N LEU A 719 -13.11 19.02 -6.89
CA LEU A 719 -14.47 18.50 -6.78
C LEU A 719 -15.33 19.49 -6.02
N GLN A 720 -16.37 19.99 -6.68
CA GLN A 720 -17.38 20.85 -6.05
C GLN A 720 -18.43 19.99 -5.34
N VAL A 721 -18.61 20.18 -4.03
CA VAL A 721 -19.61 19.48 -3.22
C VAL A 721 -20.46 20.52 -2.48
N GLU A 722 -21.77 20.40 -2.57
CA GLU A 722 -22.70 21.23 -1.80
C GLU A 722 -23.03 20.51 -0.50
N GLN A 723 -22.78 21.16 0.63
CA GLN A 723 -23.08 20.66 1.97
C GLN A 723 -24.13 21.54 2.64
N VAL A 724 -25.11 20.91 3.25
CA VAL A 724 -26.14 21.56 4.07
C VAL A 724 -25.82 21.28 5.54
N ASP A 725 -25.54 22.32 6.32
CA ASP A 725 -25.32 22.18 7.76
C ASP A 725 -26.65 22.26 8.51
N ASP A 726 -27.14 21.10 8.95
CA ASP A 726 -28.41 20.98 9.69
C ASP A 726 -28.31 21.50 11.14
N ASP A 727 -27.11 21.61 11.73
CA ASP A 727 -26.92 22.03 13.13
C ASP A 727 -27.31 23.49 13.40
N VAL A 728 -27.31 24.35 12.37
CA VAL A 728 -27.78 25.74 12.49
C VAL A 728 -29.30 25.81 12.71
N CYS A 729 -30.06 24.77 12.35
CA CYS A 729 -31.51 24.71 12.54
C CYS A 729 -31.94 24.55 14.00
N LEU A 730 -31.15 23.87 14.84
CA LEU A 730 -31.49 23.67 16.26
C LEU A 730 -31.31 24.95 17.08
N TYR A 731 -30.33 25.79 16.75
CA TYR A 731 -30.11 27.06 17.44
C TYR A 731 -31.20 28.12 17.15
N ARG A 732 -31.84 28.06 15.98
CA ARG A 732 -32.95 28.98 15.64
C ARG A 732 -34.32 28.54 16.12
N ARG A 733 -34.52 27.26 16.44
CA ARG A 733 -35.81 26.75 16.95
C ARG A 733 -36.01 26.99 18.46
N ASN A 734 -34.93 27.21 19.22
CA ASN A 734 -35.00 27.53 20.65
C ASN A 734 -35.06 29.04 20.96
N ASN A 735 -34.96 29.91 19.93
CA ASN A 735 -34.98 31.36 20.08
C ASN A 735 -36.15 32.05 19.35
N ASN A 736 -37.18 31.30 18.95
CA ASN A 736 -38.44 31.84 18.41
C ASN A 736 -39.62 31.47 19.31
#